data_AF-A0A3D0S7S6-F1
#
_entry.id   AF-A0A3D0S7S6-F1
#
_cell.length_a   1.000
_cell.length_b   1.000
_cell.length_c   1.000
_cell.angle_alpha   90.00
_cell.angle_beta   90.00
_cell.angle_gamma   90.00
#
_symmetry.space_group_name_H-M   'P 1'
#
loop_
_entity.id
_entity.type
_entity.pdbx_description
1 polymer ?
#
loop_
_entity_poly.entity_id
_entity_poly.type
_entity_poly.pdbx_seq_one_letter_code
_entity_poly.pdbx_strand_id
1 'polypeptide(L)'
;MSTKRLELFMGADHAGTVSQLGGGKLAFEYNPRYSNLASATPISVSMPKQVPTHPDSQITPWLWGLLPDNDAVLSRWAREFHVSSGSAFSMLATPVGEDCPGAIRLITTERLEVLQAPDADLSNVEWLTDAGVAKRLRDLRADNTAWLGARHGGRFSLAGAQAKTALLLDPTNGWGAPQGSTATTHILKPAIEGRDDHDLNEHLCLSAMRIAGLRAVRSRVQRFEDQSAIVVTRYDRISVSGLQVRVHQEDMCQALGLHPTRKYQNEGGPGPKEVAALFRRVMPRGTALEATRSFLDALIWNWIIAGTDAHAKNYSLMLNQNQVRLAPFYDVASALPYDIAIQKQRLAMKFGSSYKMNPVSSPWARLAADLALTEAEVRDHAQSLLEAAPDAFSSAAAEAEVRMLNSRLPARLSDLVAARVLDCGKLLLGRAAPTTSINALGDGKVPRSRKAIEALTAERTGLWEYLLYGGLLRQKMDELEPKYRDFAMGYARRTGRHVPRDDLPEYVQQAIGSIQGIVDNFNLVFDPNVQELAFGKPGEPGDVDRILHLAERFVSVYEDFMDWAAELRGTSASGDGAEVFKLLARWAEQPVEECRRFVNELVTELDTATERIARGEKLNLTMTVTLQLDEAISEEMHEKLREVLTED
;
A
#
# COMPACT_ATOMS: atom_id res chain seq x y z
N MET A 1 -25.27 -38.21 -25.44
CA MET A 1 -23.89 -37.96 -24.96
C MET A 1 -24.01 -37.35 -23.57
N SER A 2 -23.27 -37.85 -22.59
CA SER A 2 -23.27 -37.27 -21.24
C SER A 2 -22.76 -35.82 -21.32
N THR A 3 -23.54 -34.86 -20.80
CA THR A 3 -23.11 -33.47 -20.65
C THR A 3 -21.96 -33.43 -19.65
N LYS A 4 -20.75 -33.07 -20.09
CA LYS A 4 -19.62 -32.88 -19.17
C LYS A 4 -19.87 -31.64 -18.31
N ARG A 5 -19.62 -31.77 -17.00
CA ARG A 5 -19.87 -30.73 -16.00
C ARG A 5 -18.66 -30.52 -15.10
N LEU A 6 -18.47 -29.28 -14.68
CA LEU A 6 -17.59 -28.90 -13.59
C LEU A 6 -18.41 -28.16 -12.55
N GLU A 7 -18.36 -28.67 -11.32
CA GLU A 7 -18.95 -28.01 -10.16
C GLU A 7 -17.96 -26.95 -9.68
N LEU A 8 -18.43 -25.71 -9.59
CA LEU A 8 -17.66 -24.54 -9.17
C LEU A 8 -17.99 -24.26 -7.71
N PHE A 9 -16.96 -24.31 -6.87
CA PHE A 9 -17.04 -23.99 -5.45
C PHE A 9 -16.36 -22.67 -5.14
N MET A 10 -16.98 -21.94 -4.21
CA MET A 10 -16.46 -20.73 -3.59
C MET A 10 -16.17 -21.04 -2.12
N GLY A 11 -14.91 -21.38 -1.81
CA GLY A 11 -14.61 -22.03 -0.54
C GLY A 11 -15.33 -23.38 -0.43
N ALA A 12 -16.14 -23.57 0.60
CA ALA A 12 -16.95 -24.79 0.81
C ALA A 12 -18.31 -24.76 0.09
N ASP A 13 -18.76 -23.60 -0.39
CA ASP A 13 -20.09 -23.44 -0.95
C ASP A 13 -20.14 -23.78 -2.43
N HIS A 14 -21.11 -24.60 -2.84
CA HIS A 14 -21.35 -24.92 -4.24
C HIS A 14 -22.02 -23.74 -4.96
N ALA A 15 -21.23 -22.94 -5.68
CA ALA A 15 -21.67 -21.71 -6.32
C ALA A 15 -22.45 -21.95 -7.62
N GLY A 16 -22.13 -23.01 -8.36
CA GLY A 16 -22.84 -23.35 -9.60
C GLY A 16 -22.08 -24.33 -10.47
N THR A 17 -22.60 -24.58 -11.66
CA THR A 17 -22.08 -25.61 -12.56
C THR A 17 -21.70 -25.01 -13.91
N VAL A 18 -20.49 -25.31 -14.39
CA VAL A 18 -20.09 -25.08 -15.78
C VAL A 18 -20.43 -26.33 -16.60
N SER A 19 -21.25 -26.18 -17.63
CA SER A 19 -21.65 -27.27 -18.52
C SER A 19 -21.09 -27.08 -19.93
N GLN A 20 -20.59 -28.17 -20.52
CA GLN A 20 -20.26 -28.20 -21.95
C GLN A 20 -21.49 -28.57 -22.76
N LEU A 21 -21.99 -27.63 -23.55
CA LEU A 21 -23.16 -27.75 -24.42
C LEU A 21 -22.78 -28.37 -25.79
N GLY A 22 -23.80 -28.61 -26.62
CA GLY A 22 -23.61 -29.01 -28.01
C GLY A 22 -22.75 -28.00 -28.78
N GLY A 23 -21.86 -28.51 -29.65
CA GLY A 23 -20.92 -27.66 -30.39
C GLY A 23 -19.73 -27.14 -29.57
N GLY A 24 -19.53 -27.65 -28.34
CA GLY A 24 -18.35 -27.34 -27.51
C GLY A 24 -18.44 -26.03 -26.72
N LYS A 25 -19.53 -25.26 -26.89
CA LYS A 25 -19.79 -24.04 -26.14
C LYS A 25 -19.99 -24.32 -24.66
N LEU A 26 -19.57 -23.40 -23.81
CA LEU A 26 -19.80 -23.48 -22.37
C LEU A 26 -21.00 -22.64 -21.93
N ALA A 27 -21.57 -23.00 -20.79
CA ALA A 27 -22.48 -22.15 -20.03
C ALA A 27 -22.22 -22.34 -18.55
N PHE A 28 -22.33 -21.27 -17.77
CA PHE A 28 -22.30 -21.33 -16.32
C PHE A 28 -23.70 -21.08 -15.77
N GLU A 29 -24.16 -21.93 -14.86
CA GLU A 29 -25.43 -21.79 -14.17
C GLU A 29 -25.18 -21.68 -12.67
N TYR A 30 -25.64 -20.60 -12.05
CA TYR A 30 -25.58 -20.42 -10.62
C TYR A 30 -26.49 -21.42 -9.91
N ASN A 31 -25.98 -22.02 -8.83
CA ASN A 31 -26.81 -22.80 -7.92
C ASN A 31 -27.80 -21.86 -7.21
N PRO A 32 -29.14 -22.06 -7.35
CA PRO A 32 -30.13 -21.19 -6.72
C PRO A 32 -30.00 -21.12 -5.19
N ARG A 33 -29.52 -22.19 -4.54
CA ARG A 33 -29.28 -22.18 -3.09
C ARG A 33 -28.14 -21.25 -2.71
N TYR A 34 -27.14 -21.08 -3.58
CA TYR A 34 -26.03 -20.17 -3.36
C TYR A 34 -26.41 -18.74 -3.74
N SER A 35 -26.90 -18.51 -4.97
CA SER A 35 -27.17 -17.16 -5.48
C SER A 35 -28.22 -16.39 -4.67
N ASN A 36 -29.17 -17.10 -4.04
CA ASN A 36 -30.18 -16.51 -3.16
C ASN A 36 -29.65 -16.12 -1.76
N LEU A 37 -28.45 -16.57 -1.35
CA LEU A 37 -27.87 -16.15 -0.08
C LEU A 37 -27.48 -14.67 -0.15
N ALA A 38 -27.83 -13.90 0.87
CA ALA A 38 -27.40 -12.51 0.99
C ALA A 38 -25.86 -12.41 1.11
N SER A 39 -25.25 -13.42 1.73
CA SER A 39 -23.80 -13.57 1.92
C SER A 39 -23.06 -14.16 0.73
N ALA A 40 -23.74 -14.60 -0.34
CA ALA A 40 -23.05 -15.18 -1.48
C ALA A 40 -22.26 -14.14 -2.27
N THR A 41 -20.99 -14.47 -2.53
CA THR A 41 -20.10 -13.68 -3.36
C THR A 41 -20.30 -14.08 -4.84
N PRO A 42 -20.48 -13.15 -5.79
CA PRO A 42 -20.52 -13.53 -7.21
C PRO A 42 -19.16 -14.10 -7.64
N ILE A 43 -19.14 -15.04 -8.59
CA ILE A 43 -17.89 -15.63 -9.11
C ILE A 43 -17.10 -14.65 -9.99
N SER A 44 -17.74 -13.56 -10.41
CA SER A 44 -17.18 -12.47 -11.18
C SER A 44 -18.16 -11.30 -11.19
N VAL A 45 -17.67 -10.06 -11.19
CA VAL A 45 -18.50 -8.88 -11.47
C VAL A 45 -19.02 -8.86 -12.91
N SER A 46 -18.42 -9.63 -13.83
CA SER A 46 -18.92 -9.84 -15.20
C SER A 46 -20.04 -10.89 -15.28
N MET A 47 -20.19 -11.71 -14.23
CA MET A 47 -21.20 -12.75 -14.13
C MET A 47 -21.98 -12.59 -12.81
N PRO A 48 -22.84 -11.56 -12.67
CA PRO A 48 -23.53 -11.26 -11.42
C PRO A 48 -24.55 -12.33 -11.03
N LYS A 49 -24.62 -12.69 -9.73
CA LYS A 49 -25.48 -13.78 -9.20
C LYS A 49 -27.00 -13.57 -9.40
N GLN A 50 -27.43 -12.36 -9.76
CA GLN A 50 -28.81 -12.03 -10.11
C GLN A 50 -29.21 -12.60 -11.48
N VAL A 51 -28.25 -12.92 -12.33
CA VAL A 51 -28.47 -13.58 -13.62
C VAL A 51 -28.22 -15.07 -13.42
N PRO A 52 -29.22 -15.96 -13.58
CA PRO A 52 -29.05 -17.38 -13.27
C PRO A 52 -28.04 -18.11 -14.17
N THR A 53 -27.93 -17.68 -15.43
CA THR A 53 -27.12 -18.38 -16.44
C THR A 53 -26.28 -17.41 -17.26
N HIS A 54 -25.02 -17.76 -17.46
CA HIS A 54 -24.04 -16.98 -18.21
C HIS A 54 -23.54 -17.77 -19.43
N PRO A 55 -23.51 -17.14 -20.62
CA PRO A 55 -23.14 -17.81 -21.86
C PRO A 55 -21.63 -17.98 -22.00
N ASP A 56 -21.23 -18.79 -22.98
CA ASP A 56 -19.84 -19.05 -23.40
C ASP A 56 -18.99 -17.78 -23.51
N SER A 57 -19.55 -16.70 -24.07
CA SER A 57 -18.85 -15.43 -24.25
C SER A 57 -18.41 -14.75 -22.96
N GLN A 58 -18.92 -15.16 -21.80
CA GLN A 58 -18.51 -14.67 -20.48
C GLN A 58 -17.70 -15.73 -19.71
N ILE A 59 -18.20 -16.96 -19.62
CA ILE A 59 -17.54 -18.01 -18.83
C ILE A 59 -16.22 -18.46 -19.43
N THR A 60 -16.11 -18.57 -20.76
CA THR A 60 -14.88 -19.07 -21.40
C THR A 60 -13.70 -18.12 -21.17
N PRO A 61 -13.80 -16.81 -21.45
CA PRO A 61 -12.74 -15.85 -21.08
C PRO A 61 -12.38 -15.88 -19.60
N TRP A 62 -13.37 -16.00 -18.72
CA TRP A 62 -13.15 -16.02 -17.28
C TRP A 62 -12.36 -17.26 -16.82
N LEU A 63 -12.69 -18.45 -17.35
CA LEU A 63 -11.95 -19.69 -17.08
C LEU A 63 -10.50 -19.61 -17.58
N TRP A 64 -10.28 -19.06 -18.76
CA TRP A 64 -8.93 -18.81 -19.27
C TRP A 64 -8.12 -17.87 -18.37
N GLY A 65 -8.78 -16.93 -17.69
CA GLY A 65 -8.15 -16.04 -16.72
C GLY A 65 -7.53 -16.77 -15.51
N LEU A 66 -7.98 -17.99 -15.19
CA LEU A 66 -7.47 -18.81 -14.09
C LEU A 66 -6.22 -19.63 -14.45
N LEU A 67 -5.90 -19.74 -15.74
CA LEU A 67 -4.82 -20.57 -16.27
C LEU A 67 -3.55 -19.75 -16.56
N PRO A 68 -2.38 -20.40 -16.69
CA PRO A 68 -1.15 -19.75 -17.14
C PRO A 68 -1.32 -19.09 -18.51
N ASP A 69 -0.64 -17.96 -18.71
CA ASP A 69 -0.64 -17.23 -20.00
C ASP A 69 0.35 -17.84 -21.00
N ASN A 70 1.18 -18.80 -20.57
CA ASN A 70 2.25 -19.38 -21.37
C ASN A 70 1.76 -20.66 -22.07
N ASP A 71 1.62 -20.61 -23.40
CA ASP A 71 1.16 -21.72 -24.23
C ASP A 71 2.02 -23.00 -24.08
N ALA A 72 3.32 -22.86 -23.79
CA ALA A 72 4.20 -24.01 -23.55
C ALA A 72 3.87 -24.71 -22.23
N VAL A 73 3.51 -23.95 -21.18
CA VAL A 73 3.01 -24.50 -19.90
C VAL A 73 1.69 -25.22 -20.13
N LEU A 74 0.74 -24.58 -20.82
CA LEU A 74 -0.56 -25.18 -21.13
C LEU A 74 -0.41 -26.46 -21.97
N SER A 75 0.49 -26.45 -22.95
CA SER A 75 0.79 -27.63 -23.78
C SER A 75 1.44 -28.77 -22.98
N ARG A 76 2.27 -28.45 -21.98
CA ARG A 76 2.82 -29.44 -21.06
C ARG A 76 1.71 -30.07 -20.22
N TRP A 77 0.88 -29.24 -19.56
CA TRP A 77 -0.23 -29.72 -18.73
C TRP A 77 -1.21 -30.56 -19.54
N ALA A 78 -1.51 -30.16 -20.78
CA ALA A 78 -2.35 -30.93 -21.68
C ALA A 78 -1.81 -32.35 -21.94
N ARG A 79 -0.49 -32.49 -22.17
CA ARG A 79 0.14 -33.80 -22.33
C ARG A 79 0.14 -34.60 -21.03
N GLU A 80 0.43 -33.94 -19.91
CA GLU A 80 0.55 -34.54 -18.59
C GLU A 80 -0.78 -35.10 -18.08
N PHE A 81 -1.87 -34.35 -18.25
CA PHE A 81 -3.21 -34.76 -17.81
C PHE A 81 -4.05 -35.41 -18.93
N HIS A 82 -3.47 -35.59 -20.12
CA HIS A 82 -4.15 -36.16 -21.29
C HIS A 82 -5.43 -35.41 -21.67
N VAL A 83 -5.38 -34.08 -21.66
CA VAL A 83 -6.48 -33.17 -22.00
C VAL A 83 -6.12 -32.26 -23.18
N SER A 84 -7.11 -31.55 -23.73
CA SER A 84 -6.87 -30.58 -24.81
C SER A 84 -6.29 -29.27 -24.25
N SER A 85 -5.18 -28.81 -24.84
CA SER A 85 -4.59 -27.50 -24.53
C SER A 85 -5.46 -26.33 -24.98
N GLY A 86 -6.36 -26.54 -25.95
CA GLY A 86 -7.28 -25.51 -26.45
C GLY A 86 -8.59 -25.38 -25.66
N SER A 87 -8.72 -26.06 -24.52
CA SER A 87 -9.95 -26.10 -23.73
C SER A 87 -9.65 -25.79 -22.25
N ALA A 88 -9.93 -24.56 -21.83
CA ALA A 88 -9.83 -24.17 -20.42
C ALA A 88 -10.67 -25.08 -19.51
N PHE A 89 -11.88 -25.44 -19.97
CA PHE A 89 -12.74 -26.41 -19.28
C PHE A 89 -12.02 -27.74 -19.05
N SER A 90 -11.39 -28.31 -20.09
CA SER A 90 -10.72 -29.60 -19.97
C SER A 90 -9.49 -29.50 -19.06
N MET A 91 -8.77 -28.38 -19.09
CA MET A 91 -7.62 -28.14 -18.21
C MET A 91 -8.05 -28.05 -16.74
N LEU A 92 -9.09 -27.26 -16.45
CA LEU A 92 -9.61 -27.04 -15.10
C LEU A 92 -10.42 -28.23 -14.58
N ALA A 93 -10.75 -29.21 -15.42
CA ALA A 93 -11.28 -30.51 -14.99
C ALA A 93 -10.22 -31.42 -14.35
N THR A 94 -8.94 -31.06 -14.48
CA THR A 94 -7.80 -31.80 -13.89
C THR A 94 -7.49 -31.24 -12.50
N PRO A 95 -6.55 -31.85 -11.74
CA PRO A 95 -6.18 -31.34 -10.42
C PRO A 95 -5.77 -29.86 -10.35
N VAL A 96 -5.36 -29.22 -11.45
CA VAL A 96 -5.03 -27.78 -11.44
C VAL A 96 -6.24 -26.88 -11.16
N GLY A 97 -7.47 -27.38 -11.36
CA GLY A 97 -8.70 -26.67 -11.04
C GLY A 97 -9.01 -26.59 -9.53
N GLU A 98 -8.33 -27.37 -8.70
CA GLU A 98 -8.62 -27.48 -7.25
C GLU A 98 -8.04 -26.34 -6.40
N ASP A 99 -6.95 -25.70 -6.83
CA ASP A 99 -6.39 -24.51 -6.20
C ASP A 99 -6.14 -23.40 -7.23
N CYS A 100 -7.19 -22.65 -7.56
CA CYS A 100 -7.13 -21.52 -8.49
C CYS A 100 -6.84 -20.17 -7.78
N PRO A 101 -6.57 -19.10 -8.54
CA PRO A 101 -6.59 -17.74 -7.99
C PRO A 101 -7.96 -17.41 -7.37
N GLY A 102 -7.97 -16.68 -6.26
CA GLY A 102 -9.17 -16.39 -5.49
C GLY A 102 -9.67 -17.61 -4.70
N ALA A 103 -10.97 -17.64 -4.42
CA ALA A 103 -11.65 -18.72 -3.69
C ALA A 103 -12.21 -19.82 -4.59
N ILE A 104 -11.84 -19.84 -5.88
CA ILE A 104 -12.38 -20.74 -6.88
C ILE A 104 -11.78 -22.14 -6.75
N ARG A 105 -12.65 -23.13 -6.81
CA ARG A 105 -12.30 -24.53 -7.10
C ARG A 105 -13.24 -25.08 -8.15
N LEU A 106 -12.71 -25.77 -9.13
CA LEU A 106 -13.44 -26.41 -10.23
C LEU A 106 -13.20 -27.90 -10.17
N ILE A 107 -14.28 -28.67 -9.99
CA ILE A 107 -14.18 -30.09 -9.66
C ILE A 107 -15.18 -30.88 -10.48
N THR A 108 -14.77 -32.06 -10.93
CA THR A 108 -15.68 -32.97 -11.64
C THR A 108 -16.63 -33.66 -10.65
N THR A 109 -17.80 -34.06 -11.12
CA THR A 109 -18.81 -34.72 -10.26
C THR A 109 -18.26 -35.98 -9.58
N GLU A 110 -17.34 -36.70 -10.25
CA GLU A 110 -16.70 -37.91 -9.72
C GLU A 110 -15.72 -37.64 -8.57
N ARG A 111 -15.26 -36.39 -8.42
CA ARG A 111 -14.26 -35.99 -7.41
C ARG A 111 -14.85 -35.16 -6.27
N LEU A 112 -16.17 -35.03 -6.20
CA LEU A 112 -16.87 -34.31 -5.13
C LEU A 112 -16.55 -34.87 -3.73
N GLU A 113 -16.30 -36.18 -3.60
CA GLU A 113 -15.95 -36.81 -2.32
C GLU A 113 -14.63 -36.28 -1.74
N VAL A 114 -13.71 -35.80 -2.59
CA VAL A 114 -12.40 -35.23 -2.20
C VAL A 114 -12.57 -33.89 -1.46
N LEU A 115 -13.73 -33.21 -1.59
CA LEU A 115 -14.01 -31.92 -0.95
C LEU A 115 -14.54 -31.99 0.48
N GLN A 116 -14.90 -33.17 0.98
CA GLN A 116 -15.49 -33.29 2.32
C GLN A 116 -14.47 -33.09 3.46
N ALA A 117 -13.17 -33.05 3.14
CA ALA A 117 -12.13 -32.66 4.08
C ALA A 117 -12.06 -31.11 4.19
N PRO A 118 -12.15 -30.52 5.40
CA PRO A 118 -11.96 -29.09 5.58
C PRO A 118 -10.61 -28.63 5.02
N ASP A 119 -10.49 -27.34 4.64
CA ASP A 119 -9.22 -26.70 4.21
C ASP A 119 -8.09 -26.77 5.28
N ALA A 120 -8.43 -27.28 6.48
CA ALA A 120 -7.58 -27.51 7.63
C ALA A 120 -6.81 -28.84 7.62
N ASP A 121 -7.12 -29.76 6.68
CA ASP A 121 -6.53 -31.09 6.70
C ASP A 121 -5.10 -31.09 6.12
N LEU A 122 -4.13 -30.93 7.01
CA LEU A 122 -2.70 -30.97 6.67
C LEU A 122 -2.18 -32.39 6.37
N SER A 123 -3.02 -33.44 6.49
CA SER A 123 -2.59 -34.83 6.25
C SER A 123 -2.12 -35.08 4.81
N ASN A 124 -2.60 -34.27 3.85
CA ASN A 124 -2.28 -34.36 2.43
C ASN A 124 -1.18 -33.38 1.98
N VAL A 125 -0.39 -32.83 2.91
CA VAL A 125 0.73 -31.94 2.59
C VAL A 125 2.03 -32.72 2.48
N GLU A 126 2.70 -32.61 1.33
CA GLU A 126 4.08 -33.07 1.16
C GLU A 126 5.01 -32.01 1.73
N TRP A 127 5.51 -32.21 2.94
CA TRP A 127 6.47 -31.30 3.58
C TRP A 127 7.84 -31.31 2.89
N LEU A 128 8.41 -30.13 2.70
CA LEU A 128 9.63 -29.90 1.93
C LEU A 128 10.72 -29.34 2.83
N THR A 129 11.91 -29.92 2.74
CA THR A 129 13.14 -29.28 3.24
C THR A 129 13.56 -28.15 2.29
N ASP A 130 14.50 -27.30 2.74
CA ASP A 130 15.12 -26.30 1.87
C ASP A 130 15.72 -26.93 0.60
N ALA A 131 16.32 -28.12 0.71
CA ALA A 131 16.82 -28.89 -0.43
C ALA A 131 15.70 -29.31 -1.41
N GLY A 132 14.52 -29.65 -0.87
CA GLY A 132 13.34 -29.97 -1.66
C GLY A 132 12.81 -28.75 -2.42
N VAL A 133 12.77 -27.59 -1.78
CA VAL A 133 12.40 -26.32 -2.43
C VAL A 133 13.45 -25.93 -3.49
N ALA A 134 14.74 -26.00 -3.15
CA ALA A 134 15.86 -25.74 -4.06
C ALA A 134 15.79 -26.63 -5.31
N LYS A 135 15.51 -27.93 -5.14
CA LYS A 135 15.32 -28.84 -6.28
C LYS A 135 14.16 -28.38 -7.19
N ARG A 136 13.01 -28.01 -6.62
CA ARG A 136 11.86 -27.52 -7.42
C ARG A 136 12.22 -26.25 -8.18
N LEU A 137 12.96 -25.32 -7.57
CA LEU A 137 13.42 -24.10 -8.23
C LEU A 137 14.45 -24.40 -9.33
N ARG A 138 15.37 -25.35 -9.12
CA ARG A 138 16.31 -25.84 -10.15
C ARG A 138 15.57 -26.42 -11.35
N ASP A 139 14.61 -27.30 -11.10
CA ASP A 139 13.79 -27.92 -12.15
C ASP A 139 13.04 -26.83 -12.95
N LEU A 140 12.49 -25.82 -12.27
CA LEU A 140 11.79 -24.70 -12.89
C LEU A 140 12.68 -23.77 -13.69
N ARG A 141 13.93 -23.57 -13.28
CA ARG A 141 14.91 -22.75 -14.01
C ARG A 141 15.44 -23.49 -15.24
N ALA A 142 15.65 -24.80 -15.12
CA ALA A 142 16.06 -25.65 -16.25
C ALA A 142 14.93 -25.82 -17.29
N ASP A 143 13.68 -25.85 -16.82
CA ASP A 143 12.48 -25.94 -17.65
C ASP A 143 11.39 -25.00 -17.11
N ASN A 144 11.29 -23.82 -17.72
CA ASN A 144 10.34 -22.77 -17.36
C ASN A 144 8.86 -23.20 -17.47
N THR A 145 8.58 -24.39 -18.00
CA THR A 145 7.24 -24.98 -18.08
C THR A 145 6.89 -25.90 -16.90
N ALA A 146 7.86 -26.26 -16.05
CA ALA A 146 7.73 -27.27 -14.99
C ALA A 146 7.07 -26.77 -13.68
N TRP A 147 5.97 -26.01 -13.77
CA TRP A 147 5.33 -25.32 -12.63
C TRP A 147 4.86 -26.25 -11.51
N LEU A 148 4.45 -27.46 -11.84
CA LEU A 148 3.94 -28.47 -10.89
C LEU A 148 5.04 -29.38 -10.31
N GLY A 149 6.29 -29.22 -10.78
CA GLY A 149 7.43 -30.07 -10.43
C GLY A 149 7.39 -31.47 -11.06
N ALA A 150 8.49 -32.22 -10.96
CA ALA A 150 8.66 -33.51 -11.64
C ALA A 150 7.80 -34.67 -11.10
N ARG A 151 7.21 -34.52 -9.90
CA ARG A 151 6.41 -35.58 -9.22
C ARG A 151 4.93 -35.24 -9.06
N HIS A 152 4.42 -34.21 -9.74
CA HIS A 152 3.00 -33.83 -9.70
C HIS A 152 2.46 -33.46 -8.29
N GLY A 153 3.34 -33.08 -7.36
CA GLY A 153 2.96 -32.78 -5.97
C GLY A 153 2.21 -31.45 -5.80
N GLY A 154 2.24 -30.57 -6.80
CA GLY A 154 1.46 -29.32 -6.80
C GLY A 154 0.21 -29.45 -7.66
N ARG A 155 -0.97 -29.14 -7.10
CA ARG A 155 -2.28 -29.17 -7.78
C ARG A 155 -2.93 -27.79 -7.80
N PHE A 156 -2.19 -26.80 -8.30
CA PHE A 156 -2.65 -25.41 -8.36
C PHE A 156 -2.61 -24.87 -9.79
N SER A 157 -3.42 -23.83 -10.03
CA SER A 157 -3.34 -22.99 -11.21
C SER A 157 -3.06 -21.55 -10.82
N LEU A 158 -2.18 -20.89 -11.57
CA LEU A 158 -1.86 -19.47 -11.42
C LEU A 158 -1.72 -18.83 -12.80
N ALA A 159 -2.20 -17.59 -12.93
CA ALA A 159 -2.08 -16.84 -14.16
C ALA A 159 -0.68 -16.25 -14.38
N GLY A 160 -0.45 -15.71 -15.58
CA GLY A 160 0.79 -15.04 -15.98
C GLY A 160 1.75 -15.96 -16.74
N ALA A 161 2.81 -15.38 -17.31
CA ALA A 161 3.72 -16.09 -18.22
C ALA A 161 5.05 -16.54 -17.59
N GLN A 162 5.49 -15.85 -16.53
CA GLN A 162 6.76 -16.14 -15.85
C GLN A 162 6.68 -17.45 -15.06
N ALA A 163 7.75 -18.25 -15.17
CA ALA A 163 7.93 -19.46 -14.38
C ALA A 163 7.71 -19.21 -12.89
N LYS A 164 6.87 -20.02 -12.25
CA LYS A 164 6.54 -19.90 -10.82
C LYS A 164 6.06 -21.22 -10.26
N THR A 165 6.15 -21.36 -8.95
CA THR A 165 5.45 -22.40 -8.18
C THR A 165 4.69 -21.79 -7.01
N ALA A 166 3.82 -22.56 -6.38
CA ALA A 166 3.08 -22.13 -5.20
C ALA A 166 3.17 -23.20 -4.12
N LEU A 167 3.40 -22.76 -2.89
CA LEU A 167 3.62 -23.62 -1.73
C LEU A 167 2.83 -23.10 -0.52
N LEU A 168 2.57 -23.99 0.42
CA LEU A 168 2.14 -23.67 1.77
C LEU A 168 3.37 -23.37 2.62
N LEU A 169 3.34 -22.27 3.35
CA LEU A 169 4.23 -22.02 4.48
C LEU A 169 3.45 -22.21 5.79
N ASP A 170 3.78 -23.27 6.52
CA ASP A 170 3.22 -23.59 7.82
C ASP A 170 4.16 -23.11 8.95
N PRO A 171 3.66 -22.50 10.04
CA PRO A 171 4.50 -22.05 11.14
C PRO A 171 5.28 -23.15 11.86
N THR A 172 4.81 -24.40 11.83
CA THR A 172 5.40 -25.53 12.55
C THR A 172 6.29 -26.38 11.66
N ASN A 173 5.79 -26.72 10.46
CA ASN A 173 6.42 -27.69 9.57
C ASN A 173 7.23 -27.02 8.44
N GLY A 174 7.14 -25.70 8.28
CA GLY A 174 7.84 -24.97 7.22
C GLY A 174 7.15 -25.10 5.86
N TRP A 175 7.94 -25.28 4.80
CA TRP A 175 7.43 -25.34 3.43
C TRP A 175 6.75 -26.67 3.14
N GLY A 176 5.61 -26.63 2.45
CA GLY A 176 4.89 -27.83 2.00
C GLY A 176 4.24 -27.64 0.64
N ALA A 177 4.13 -28.71 -0.13
CA ALA A 177 3.32 -28.78 -1.34
C ALA A 177 1.96 -29.40 -0.98
N PRO A 178 0.88 -28.59 -0.92
CA PRO A 178 -0.42 -29.10 -0.52
C PRO A 178 -1.08 -29.89 -1.66
N GLN A 179 -1.87 -30.90 -1.28
CA GLN A 179 -2.75 -31.66 -2.18
C GLN A 179 -4.20 -31.63 -1.66
N GLY A 180 -5.17 -31.83 -2.55
CA GLY A 180 -6.58 -31.86 -2.19
C GLY A 180 -7.13 -30.49 -1.82
N SER A 181 -7.80 -30.37 -0.67
CA SER A 181 -8.47 -29.13 -0.23
C SER A 181 -7.52 -28.06 0.32
N THR A 182 -6.32 -28.44 0.76
CA THR A 182 -5.37 -27.50 1.38
C THR A 182 -4.82 -26.51 0.35
N ALA A 183 -4.83 -25.22 0.70
CA ALA A 183 -4.45 -24.15 -0.22
C ALA A 183 -2.96 -23.81 -0.13
N THR A 184 -2.36 -23.41 -1.26
CA THR A 184 -1.07 -22.72 -1.24
C THR A 184 -1.21 -21.32 -0.63
N THR A 185 -0.17 -20.82 0.05
CA THR A 185 -0.16 -19.50 0.71
C THR A 185 0.87 -18.53 0.15
N HIS A 186 1.85 -19.04 -0.59
CA HIS A 186 2.91 -18.22 -1.18
C HIS A 186 3.17 -18.63 -2.62
N ILE A 187 3.56 -17.65 -3.43
CA ILE A 187 4.03 -17.84 -4.80
C ILE A 187 5.55 -17.63 -4.78
N LEU A 188 6.29 -18.59 -5.32
CA LEU A 188 7.74 -18.53 -5.45
C LEU A 188 8.09 -18.38 -6.92
N LYS A 189 8.83 -17.33 -7.26
CA LYS A 189 9.33 -17.11 -8.62
C LYS A 189 10.87 -17.21 -8.60
N PRO A 190 11.47 -18.16 -9.34
CA PRO A 190 12.92 -18.24 -9.44
C PRO A 190 13.49 -17.02 -10.17
N ALA A 191 14.76 -16.73 -9.93
CA ALA A 191 15.52 -15.80 -10.77
C ALA A 191 15.49 -16.27 -12.24
N ILE A 192 15.33 -15.32 -13.16
CA ILE A 192 15.27 -15.60 -14.60
C ILE A 192 16.69 -15.74 -15.14
N GLU A 193 16.98 -16.84 -15.84
CA GLU A 193 18.29 -17.04 -16.47
C GLU A 193 18.60 -15.93 -17.49
N GLY A 194 19.80 -15.34 -17.39
CA GLY A 194 20.22 -14.21 -18.23
C GLY A 194 19.66 -12.84 -17.80
N ARG A 195 18.88 -12.77 -16.72
CA ARG A 195 18.52 -11.53 -16.03
C ARG A 195 18.84 -11.66 -14.54
N ASP A 196 20.13 -11.51 -14.24
CA ASP A 196 20.64 -11.54 -12.88
C ASP A 196 19.82 -10.58 -12.00
N ASP A 197 19.42 -11.06 -10.81
CA ASP A 197 18.68 -10.33 -9.78
C ASP A 197 17.26 -9.86 -10.16
N HIS A 198 16.58 -10.48 -11.15
CA HIS A 198 15.18 -10.13 -11.47
C HIS A 198 14.20 -10.35 -10.30
N ASP A 199 14.39 -11.41 -9.52
CA ASP A 199 13.66 -11.67 -8.28
C ASP A 199 13.83 -10.53 -7.27
N LEU A 200 15.06 -10.03 -7.14
CA LEU A 200 15.37 -8.88 -6.29
C LEU A 200 14.80 -7.55 -6.83
N ASN A 201 14.76 -7.36 -8.14
CA ASN A 201 14.11 -6.20 -8.77
C ASN A 201 12.62 -6.11 -8.40
N GLU A 202 11.90 -7.22 -8.56
CA GLU A 202 10.47 -7.28 -8.20
C GLU A 202 10.27 -7.02 -6.70
N HIS A 203 11.11 -7.61 -5.84
CA HIS A 203 11.03 -7.39 -4.40
C HIS A 203 11.26 -5.92 -4.02
N LEU A 204 12.30 -5.28 -4.57
CA LEU A 204 12.60 -3.86 -4.32
C LEU A 204 11.47 -2.96 -4.78
N CYS A 205 10.91 -3.21 -5.96
CA CYS A 205 9.79 -2.42 -6.48
C CYS A 205 8.53 -2.55 -5.61
N LEU A 206 8.22 -3.76 -5.14
CA LEU A 206 7.09 -4.00 -4.24
C LEU A 206 7.33 -3.42 -2.83
N SER A 207 8.53 -3.55 -2.28
CA SER A 207 8.86 -3.00 -0.95
C SER A 207 8.85 -1.46 -0.99
N ALA A 208 9.51 -0.85 -1.98
CA ALA A 208 9.49 0.60 -2.17
C ALA A 208 8.05 1.12 -2.38
N MET A 209 7.22 0.42 -3.15
CA MET A 209 5.82 0.78 -3.34
C MET A 209 5.06 0.82 -2.00
N ARG A 210 5.31 -0.14 -1.09
CA ARG A 210 4.74 -0.16 0.27
C ARG A 210 5.27 0.96 1.15
N ILE A 211 6.58 1.23 1.11
CA ILE A 211 7.22 2.30 1.89
C ILE A 211 6.69 3.67 1.47
N ALA A 212 6.43 3.86 0.17
CA ALA A 212 5.77 5.05 -0.36
C ALA A 212 4.27 5.15 -0.03
N GLY A 213 3.71 4.22 0.76
CA GLY A 213 2.32 4.24 1.23
C GLY A 213 1.30 3.54 0.31
N LEU A 214 1.73 2.91 -0.79
CA LEU A 214 0.82 2.23 -1.71
C LEU A 214 0.54 0.80 -1.25
N ARG A 215 -0.66 0.32 -1.55
CA ARG A 215 -1.12 -1.01 -1.16
C ARG A 215 -0.53 -2.06 -2.10
N ALA A 216 0.66 -2.56 -1.80
CA ALA A 216 1.27 -3.67 -2.53
C ALA A 216 1.47 -4.92 -1.65
N VAL A 217 1.54 -6.09 -2.30
CA VAL A 217 1.76 -7.38 -1.65
C VAL A 217 3.09 -7.42 -0.90
N ARG A 218 3.15 -8.25 0.15
CA ARG A 218 4.42 -8.51 0.84
C ARG A 218 5.23 -9.53 0.06
N SER A 219 6.52 -9.29 -0.06
CA SER A 219 7.47 -10.21 -0.65
C SER A 219 8.78 -10.18 0.13
N ARG A 220 9.59 -11.22 -0.03
CA ARG A 220 10.98 -11.28 0.39
C ARG A 220 11.77 -12.07 -0.63
N VAL A 221 13.08 -11.86 -0.72
CA VAL A 221 13.96 -12.77 -1.45
C VAL A 221 14.48 -13.81 -0.47
N GLN A 222 14.29 -15.09 -0.77
CA GLN A 222 14.76 -16.18 0.08
C GLN A 222 15.67 -17.11 -0.72
N ARG A 223 16.77 -17.50 -0.07
CA ARG A 223 17.72 -18.48 -0.61
C ARG A 223 17.41 -19.87 -0.08
N PHE A 224 17.37 -20.85 -0.97
CA PHE A 224 17.21 -22.27 -0.72
C PHE A 224 18.42 -22.98 -1.31
N GLU A 225 19.38 -23.38 -0.47
CA GLU A 225 20.69 -23.88 -0.91
C GLU A 225 21.38 -22.94 -1.94
N ASP A 226 21.51 -23.40 -3.19
CA ASP A 226 22.10 -22.71 -4.32
C ASP A 226 21.09 -21.87 -5.13
N GLN A 227 19.81 -21.92 -4.80
CA GLN A 227 18.74 -21.24 -5.52
C GLN A 227 18.21 -20.00 -4.79
N SER A 228 17.87 -18.97 -5.54
CA SER A 228 17.17 -17.76 -5.05
C SER A 228 15.79 -17.67 -5.68
N ALA A 229 14.81 -17.22 -4.90
CA ALA A 229 13.48 -16.89 -5.38
C ALA A 229 12.89 -15.71 -4.62
N ILE A 230 12.08 -14.91 -5.32
CA ILE A 230 11.15 -14.02 -4.65
C ILE A 230 9.98 -14.84 -4.13
N VAL A 231 9.70 -14.70 -2.84
CA VAL A 231 8.61 -15.34 -2.13
C VAL A 231 7.54 -14.28 -1.88
N VAL A 232 6.41 -14.38 -2.58
CA VAL A 232 5.28 -13.45 -2.50
C VAL A 232 4.16 -14.06 -1.68
N THR A 233 3.71 -13.35 -0.65
CA THR A 233 2.56 -13.76 0.15
C THR A 233 1.27 -13.53 -0.64
N ARG A 234 0.45 -14.57 -0.78
CA ARG A 234 -0.83 -14.50 -1.46
C ARG A 234 -1.82 -13.65 -0.67
N TYR A 235 -2.36 -12.58 -1.26
CA TYR A 235 -3.38 -11.74 -0.63
C TYR A 235 -4.78 -12.36 -0.68
N ASP A 236 -4.98 -13.36 -1.54
CA ASP A 236 -6.23 -14.12 -1.69
C ASP A 236 -6.29 -15.33 -0.74
N ARG A 237 -5.41 -15.34 0.27
CA ARG A 237 -5.31 -16.33 1.34
C ARG A 237 -5.11 -15.58 2.66
N ILE A 238 -5.92 -15.87 3.67
CA ILE A 238 -5.78 -15.29 5.01
C ILE A 238 -5.78 -16.40 6.06
N SER A 239 -4.95 -16.25 7.09
CA SER A 239 -4.98 -17.16 8.24
C SER A 239 -5.96 -16.63 9.29
N VAL A 240 -7.00 -17.39 9.60
CA VAL A 240 -7.98 -17.09 10.64
C VAL A 240 -7.97 -18.23 11.64
N SER A 241 -7.56 -17.96 12.89
CA SER A 241 -7.46 -18.97 13.95
C SER A 241 -6.62 -20.20 13.56
N GLY A 242 -5.56 -20.00 12.77
CA GLY A 242 -4.70 -21.08 12.27
C GLY A 242 -5.23 -21.79 11.00
N LEU A 243 -6.44 -21.46 10.55
CA LEU A 243 -7.03 -22.00 9.33
C LEU A 243 -6.76 -21.09 8.13
N GLN A 244 -6.34 -21.68 7.02
CA GLN A 244 -6.18 -20.96 5.76
C GLN A 244 -7.54 -20.78 5.10
N VAL A 245 -7.97 -19.53 4.96
CA VAL A 245 -9.22 -19.15 4.31
C VAL A 245 -8.92 -18.52 2.97
N ARG A 246 -9.58 -19.00 1.92
CA ARG A 246 -9.49 -18.39 0.58
C ARG A 246 -10.39 -17.17 0.50
N VAL A 247 -9.87 -16.07 -0.07
CA VAL A 247 -10.64 -14.86 -0.36
C VAL A 247 -10.79 -14.72 -1.86
N HIS A 248 -11.99 -14.42 -2.35
CA HIS A 248 -12.21 -14.36 -3.80
C HIS A 248 -11.60 -13.11 -4.42
N GLN A 249 -11.00 -13.31 -5.60
CA GLN A 249 -10.43 -12.25 -6.42
C GLN A 249 -10.57 -12.62 -7.90
N GLU A 250 -10.55 -11.60 -8.74
CA GLU A 250 -10.45 -11.73 -10.20
C GLU A 250 -9.63 -10.58 -10.80
N ASP A 251 -8.96 -10.82 -11.93
CA ASP A 251 -8.20 -9.77 -12.62
C ASP A 251 -9.09 -8.86 -13.50
N MET A 252 -8.56 -7.73 -14.00
CA MET A 252 -9.38 -6.80 -14.82
C MET A 252 -9.83 -7.40 -16.15
N CYS A 253 -9.14 -8.38 -16.72
CA CYS A 253 -9.63 -9.07 -17.92
C CYS A 253 -10.88 -9.87 -17.57
N GLN A 254 -10.85 -10.65 -16.48
CA GLN A 254 -11.99 -11.40 -15.98
C GLN A 254 -13.16 -10.47 -15.62
N ALA A 255 -12.91 -9.39 -14.88
CA ALA A 255 -13.93 -8.43 -14.47
C ALA A 255 -14.59 -7.68 -15.64
N LEU A 256 -13.90 -7.57 -16.78
CA LEU A 256 -14.42 -6.99 -18.02
C LEU A 256 -14.93 -8.03 -19.03
N GLY A 257 -14.88 -9.33 -18.72
CA GLY A 257 -15.28 -10.41 -19.64
C GLY A 257 -14.38 -10.53 -20.87
N LEU A 258 -13.08 -10.20 -20.73
CA LEU A 258 -12.08 -10.22 -21.79
C LEU A 258 -11.18 -11.46 -21.68
N HIS A 259 -10.83 -12.02 -22.83
CA HIS A 259 -9.90 -13.14 -22.90
C HIS A 259 -8.48 -12.68 -22.52
N PRO A 260 -7.68 -13.47 -21.77
CA PRO A 260 -6.36 -13.04 -21.28
C PRO A 260 -5.35 -12.69 -22.38
N THR A 261 -5.53 -13.20 -23.61
CA THR A 261 -4.71 -12.77 -24.78
C THR A 261 -4.90 -11.29 -25.14
N ARG A 262 -5.96 -10.63 -24.62
CA ARG A 262 -6.21 -9.19 -24.78
C ARG A 262 -5.84 -8.43 -23.51
N LYS A 263 -4.76 -8.83 -22.82
CA LYS A 263 -4.33 -8.15 -21.58
C LYS A 263 -3.64 -6.80 -21.83
N TYR A 264 -2.99 -6.63 -22.96
CA TYR A 264 -2.31 -5.38 -23.33
C TYR A 264 -3.25 -4.43 -24.08
N GLN A 265 -3.18 -3.14 -23.76
CA GLN A 265 -4.07 -2.15 -24.36
C GLN A 265 -3.83 -1.97 -25.87
N ASN A 266 -2.58 -2.09 -26.33
CA ASN A 266 -2.24 -2.04 -27.76
C ASN A 266 -2.75 -3.26 -28.56
N GLU A 267 -3.18 -4.33 -27.88
CA GLU A 267 -3.73 -5.56 -28.46
C GLU A 267 -5.26 -5.65 -28.25
N GLY A 268 -5.92 -4.53 -27.96
CA GLY A 268 -7.36 -4.46 -27.75
C GLY A 268 -7.80 -4.76 -26.32
N GLY A 269 -6.86 -4.78 -25.37
CA GLY A 269 -7.13 -4.82 -23.94
C GLY A 269 -7.59 -3.47 -23.36
N PRO A 270 -8.01 -3.47 -22.08
CA PRO A 270 -8.51 -2.26 -21.43
C PRO A 270 -7.37 -1.31 -21.05
N GLY A 271 -7.63 -0.01 -21.15
CA GLY A 271 -6.76 1.04 -20.64
C GLY A 271 -7.31 1.70 -19.38
N PRO A 272 -6.72 2.83 -18.95
CA PRO A 272 -7.11 3.49 -17.71
C PRO A 272 -8.59 3.89 -17.65
N LYS A 273 -9.15 4.31 -18.79
CA LYS A 273 -10.56 4.71 -18.91
C LYS A 273 -11.51 3.55 -18.61
N GLU A 274 -11.27 2.39 -19.23
CA GLU A 274 -12.13 1.21 -19.08
C GLU A 274 -12.07 0.66 -17.65
N VAL A 275 -10.89 0.68 -17.02
CA VAL A 275 -10.70 0.26 -15.63
C VAL A 275 -11.41 1.20 -14.64
N ALA A 276 -11.25 2.52 -14.78
CA ALA A 276 -11.95 3.48 -13.92
C ALA A 276 -13.49 3.42 -14.11
N ALA A 277 -13.96 3.18 -15.34
CA ALA A 277 -15.37 2.96 -15.61
C ALA A 277 -15.91 1.67 -14.97
N LEU A 278 -15.12 0.59 -14.95
CA LEU A 278 -15.44 -0.63 -14.22
C LEU A 278 -15.61 -0.34 -12.73
N PHE A 279 -14.65 0.34 -12.08
CA PHE A 279 -14.75 0.66 -10.64
C PHE A 279 -16.04 1.39 -10.30
N ARG A 280 -16.40 2.42 -11.07
CA ARG A 280 -17.66 3.16 -10.87
C ARG A 280 -18.91 2.30 -11.07
N ARG A 281 -18.83 1.26 -11.90
CA ARG A 281 -19.95 0.35 -12.16
C ARG A 281 -20.14 -0.68 -11.04
N VAL A 282 -19.06 -1.15 -10.43
CA VAL A 282 -19.09 -2.33 -9.53
C VAL A 282 -18.83 -1.99 -8.06
N MET A 283 -18.45 -0.75 -7.75
CA MET A 283 -18.17 -0.30 -6.39
C MET A 283 -19.06 0.90 -6.00
N PRO A 284 -19.37 1.10 -4.70
CA PRO A 284 -19.96 2.34 -4.21
C PRO A 284 -19.09 3.55 -4.56
N ARG A 285 -19.70 4.74 -4.72
CA ARG A 285 -19.03 5.96 -5.21
C ARG A 285 -17.72 6.29 -4.50
N GLY A 286 -17.71 6.27 -3.15
CA GLY A 286 -16.50 6.56 -2.37
C GLY A 286 -15.39 5.54 -2.62
N THR A 287 -15.73 4.24 -2.52
CA THR A 287 -14.80 3.13 -2.79
C THR A 287 -14.28 3.15 -4.23
N ALA A 288 -15.12 3.49 -5.21
CA ALA A 288 -14.73 3.60 -6.61
C ALA A 288 -13.72 4.75 -6.82
N LEU A 289 -13.91 5.87 -6.14
CA LEU A 289 -13.00 7.01 -6.19
C LEU A 289 -11.65 6.66 -5.56
N GLU A 290 -11.65 6.02 -4.39
CA GLU A 290 -10.43 5.51 -3.74
C GLU A 290 -9.68 4.51 -4.63
N ALA A 291 -10.39 3.54 -5.22
CA ALA A 291 -9.80 2.58 -6.15
C ALA A 291 -9.22 3.26 -7.40
N THR A 292 -9.89 4.30 -7.91
CA THR A 292 -9.40 5.09 -9.06
C THR A 292 -8.12 5.85 -8.70
N ARG A 293 -8.04 6.44 -7.50
CA ARG A 293 -6.83 7.11 -6.98
C ARG A 293 -5.68 6.13 -6.79
N SER A 294 -5.92 5.00 -6.12
CA SER A 294 -4.88 3.97 -5.98
C SER A 294 -4.40 3.43 -7.33
N PHE A 295 -5.31 3.25 -8.30
CA PHE A 295 -4.94 2.83 -9.64
C PHE A 295 -4.13 3.91 -10.40
N LEU A 296 -4.48 5.20 -10.25
CA LEU A 296 -3.66 6.31 -10.72
C LEU A 296 -2.24 6.23 -10.13
N ASP A 297 -2.13 6.01 -8.83
CA ASP A 297 -0.84 5.89 -8.14
C ASP A 297 0.01 4.78 -8.74
N ALA A 298 -0.60 3.62 -9.05
CA ALA A 298 0.11 2.53 -9.72
C ALA A 298 0.52 2.86 -11.17
N LEU A 299 -0.30 3.60 -11.93
CA LEU A 299 0.08 4.06 -13.28
C LEU A 299 1.28 5.02 -13.23
N ILE A 300 1.27 5.97 -12.29
CA ILE A 300 2.37 6.90 -12.05
C ILE A 300 3.61 6.12 -11.59
N TRP A 301 3.46 5.21 -10.63
CA TRP A 301 4.56 4.41 -10.11
C TRP A 301 5.26 3.65 -11.24
N ASN A 302 4.51 2.93 -12.08
CA ASN A 302 5.06 2.24 -13.25
C ASN A 302 5.69 3.19 -14.28
N TRP A 303 5.22 4.43 -14.40
CA TRP A 303 5.89 5.43 -15.23
C TRP A 303 7.22 5.92 -14.65
N ILE A 304 7.30 6.10 -13.33
CA ILE A 304 8.53 6.46 -12.59
C ILE A 304 9.55 5.33 -12.69
N ILE A 305 9.18 4.10 -12.34
CA ILE A 305 10.12 2.97 -12.28
C ILE A 305 10.39 2.36 -13.66
N ALA A 306 9.78 2.90 -14.71
CA ALA A 306 9.75 2.32 -16.05
C ALA A 306 9.28 0.85 -16.06
N GLY A 307 8.17 0.59 -15.37
CA GLY A 307 7.47 -0.69 -15.34
C GLY A 307 6.74 -0.93 -16.65
N THR A 308 7.33 -1.75 -17.52
CA THR A 308 6.86 -1.93 -18.90
C THR A 308 5.73 -2.94 -19.05
N ASP A 309 5.46 -3.75 -18.03
CA ASP A 309 4.55 -4.90 -18.12
C ASP A 309 3.27 -4.77 -17.26
N ALA A 310 2.93 -3.56 -16.83
CA ALA A 310 1.76 -3.28 -16.00
C ALA A 310 0.43 -3.34 -16.80
N HIS A 311 0.09 -4.51 -17.30
CA HIS A 311 -1.09 -4.79 -18.14
C HIS A 311 -2.34 -5.13 -17.31
N ALA A 312 -3.50 -5.32 -17.97
CA ALA A 312 -4.78 -5.49 -17.29
C ALA A 312 -4.83 -6.64 -16.26
N LYS A 313 -4.11 -7.75 -16.50
CA LYS A 313 -4.04 -8.88 -15.56
C LYS A 313 -3.18 -8.63 -14.31
N ASN A 314 -2.47 -7.51 -14.22
CA ASN A 314 -1.67 -7.13 -13.05
C ASN A 314 -2.43 -6.23 -12.07
N TYR A 315 -3.73 -6.07 -12.31
CA TYR A 315 -4.66 -5.41 -11.42
C TYR A 315 -5.84 -6.36 -11.17
N SER A 316 -6.19 -6.56 -9.90
CA SER A 316 -7.30 -7.44 -9.50
C SER A 316 -8.31 -6.73 -8.62
N LEU A 317 -9.51 -7.27 -8.58
CA LEU A 317 -10.57 -6.94 -7.64
C LEU A 317 -10.66 -8.03 -6.58
N MET A 318 -10.79 -7.63 -5.33
CA MET A 318 -11.19 -8.48 -4.20
C MET A 318 -12.71 -8.43 -4.08
N LEU A 319 -13.33 -9.61 -4.04
CA LEU A 319 -14.77 -9.77 -3.94
C LEU A 319 -15.10 -10.48 -2.63
N ASN A 320 -15.97 -9.87 -1.83
CA ASN A 320 -16.50 -10.48 -0.62
C ASN A 320 -17.96 -10.08 -0.46
N GLN A 321 -18.87 -11.04 -0.63
CA GLN A 321 -20.30 -10.82 -0.70
C GLN A 321 -20.62 -9.76 -1.78
N ASN A 322 -21.25 -8.64 -1.38
CA ASN A 322 -21.53 -7.51 -2.27
C ASN A 322 -20.44 -6.43 -2.24
N GLN A 323 -19.34 -6.63 -1.51
CA GLN A 323 -18.23 -5.69 -1.47
C GLN A 323 -17.20 -6.01 -2.55
N VAL A 324 -16.83 -4.99 -3.31
CA VAL A 324 -15.77 -5.03 -4.31
C VAL A 324 -14.74 -3.98 -3.98
N ARG A 325 -13.46 -4.35 -3.93
CA ARG A 325 -12.33 -3.45 -3.67
C ARG A 325 -11.17 -3.75 -4.59
N LEU A 326 -10.34 -2.76 -4.91
CA LEU A 326 -9.07 -2.99 -5.60
C LEU A 326 -8.15 -3.84 -4.72
N ALA A 327 -7.57 -4.90 -5.29
CA ALA A 327 -6.59 -5.75 -4.62
C ALA A 327 -5.26 -5.01 -4.41
N PRO A 328 -4.41 -5.46 -3.47
CA PRO A 328 -3.03 -4.96 -3.41
C PRO A 328 -2.29 -5.20 -4.73
N PHE A 329 -1.42 -4.27 -5.13
CA PHE A 329 -0.59 -4.40 -6.33
C PHE A 329 0.42 -5.54 -6.19
N TYR A 330 0.64 -6.26 -7.29
CA TYR A 330 1.53 -7.39 -7.42
C TYR A 330 2.20 -7.35 -8.81
N ASP A 331 3.27 -8.13 -8.99
CA ASP A 331 3.96 -8.26 -10.28
C ASP A 331 4.46 -6.90 -10.81
N VAL A 332 5.14 -6.16 -9.93
CA VAL A 332 5.70 -4.83 -10.20
C VAL A 332 7.22 -4.94 -10.30
N ALA A 333 7.79 -4.60 -11.46
CA ALA A 333 9.22 -4.67 -11.70
C ALA A 333 9.68 -3.53 -12.62
N SER A 334 10.94 -3.10 -12.46
CA SER A 334 11.54 -2.01 -13.23
C SER A 334 12.31 -2.52 -14.46
N ALA A 335 12.20 -1.86 -15.61
CA ALA A 335 13.07 -2.12 -16.76
C ALA A 335 14.39 -1.32 -16.72
N LEU A 336 14.55 -0.37 -15.79
CA LEU A 336 15.70 0.52 -15.68
C LEU A 336 17.05 -0.21 -15.54
N PRO A 337 17.21 -1.29 -14.76
CA PRO A 337 18.53 -1.85 -14.50
C PRO A 337 19.08 -2.72 -15.63
N TYR A 338 18.33 -2.93 -16.73
CA TYR A 338 18.68 -3.88 -17.79
C TYR A 338 19.25 -3.23 -19.06
N ASP A 339 19.82 -2.02 -18.97
CA ASP A 339 20.53 -1.31 -20.06
C ASP A 339 19.73 -1.14 -21.37
N ILE A 340 18.41 -1.18 -21.29
CA ILE A 340 17.51 -0.87 -22.41
C ILE A 340 17.28 0.63 -22.42
N ALA A 341 17.70 1.33 -23.48
CA ALA A 341 17.48 2.76 -23.62
C ALA A 341 16.01 3.15 -23.37
N ILE A 342 15.77 4.12 -22.49
CA ILE A 342 14.42 4.54 -22.05
C ILE A 342 13.47 4.88 -23.21
N GLN A 343 14.02 5.39 -24.32
CA GLN A 343 13.27 5.74 -25.54
C GLN A 343 12.72 4.52 -26.29
N LYS A 344 13.26 3.33 -26.04
CA LYS A 344 12.77 2.05 -26.61
C LYS A 344 11.74 1.39 -25.71
N GLN A 345 11.71 1.73 -24.43
CA GLN A 345 10.77 1.16 -23.46
C GLN A 345 9.35 1.71 -23.67
N ARG A 346 8.35 0.86 -23.43
CA ARG A 346 6.93 1.18 -23.60
C ARG A 346 6.14 0.71 -22.38
N LEU A 347 5.19 1.51 -21.94
CA LEU A 347 4.20 1.13 -20.95
C LEU A 347 3.16 0.19 -21.58
N ALA A 348 2.62 -0.74 -20.79
CA ALA A 348 1.56 -1.65 -21.21
C ALA A 348 0.19 -0.95 -21.38
N MET A 349 -0.04 0.10 -20.60
CA MET A 349 -1.18 1.01 -20.73
C MET A 349 -0.69 2.41 -21.07
N LYS A 350 -1.49 3.17 -21.83
CA LYS A 350 -1.19 4.57 -22.14
C LYS A 350 -1.15 5.40 -20.87
N PHE A 351 -0.11 6.21 -20.74
CA PHE A 351 -0.04 7.30 -19.78
C PHE A 351 -0.42 8.60 -20.51
N GLY A 352 -1.65 9.05 -20.27
CA GLY A 352 -2.31 10.03 -21.13
C GLY A 352 -2.54 9.47 -22.53
N SER A 353 -1.92 10.07 -23.55
CA SER A 353 -2.09 9.64 -24.96
C SER A 353 -1.00 8.68 -25.48
N SER A 354 0.02 8.36 -24.66
CA SER A 354 1.23 7.68 -25.14
C SER A 354 1.60 6.43 -24.36
N TYR A 355 2.19 5.46 -25.05
CA TYR A 355 2.90 4.34 -24.43
C TYR A 355 4.38 4.65 -24.14
N LYS A 356 4.90 5.78 -24.63
CA LYS A 356 6.32 6.12 -24.44
C LYS A 356 6.56 6.59 -23.00
N MET A 357 7.69 6.20 -22.42
CA MET A 357 8.13 6.67 -21.10
C MET A 357 8.29 8.19 -21.04
N ASN A 358 8.65 8.82 -22.16
CA ASN A 358 8.76 10.27 -22.29
C ASN A 358 7.80 10.75 -23.39
N PRO A 359 6.51 11.00 -23.06
CA PRO A 359 5.54 11.46 -24.04
C PRO A 359 5.89 12.87 -24.55
N VAL A 360 5.57 13.15 -25.82
CA VAL A 360 5.78 14.47 -26.43
C VAL A 360 4.73 15.46 -25.94
N SER A 361 3.47 15.01 -25.86
CA SER A 361 2.36 15.77 -25.29
C SER A 361 2.26 15.52 -23.79
N SER A 362 1.82 16.53 -23.04
CA SER A 362 1.51 16.38 -21.63
C SER A 362 0.46 15.28 -21.40
N PRO A 363 0.68 14.33 -20.48
CA PRO A 363 -0.26 13.23 -20.24
C PRO A 363 -1.42 13.61 -19.32
N TRP A 364 -1.29 14.71 -18.57
CA TRP A 364 -2.08 15.00 -17.37
C TRP A 364 -3.57 15.22 -17.63
N ALA A 365 -3.92 16.17 -18.52
CA ALA A 365 -5.31 16.44 -18.88
C ALA A 365 -6.04 15.20 -19.39
N ARG A 366 -5.35 14.38 -20.21
CA ARG A 366 -5.94 13.17 -20.76
C ARG A 366 -6.14 12.10 -19.70
N LEU A 367 -5.15 11.90 -18.83
CA LEU A 367 -5.23 10.94 -17.75
C LEU A 367 -6.33 11.32 -16.75
N ALA A 368 -6.45 12.60 -16.41
CA ALA A 368 -7.54 13.14 -15.60
C ALA A 368 -8.91 12.86 -16.21
N ALA A 369 -9.08 13.11 -17.52
CA ALA A 369 -10.33 12.82 -18.22
C ALA A 369 -10.66 11.32 -18.27
N ASP A 370 -9.67 10.45 -18.54
CA ASP A 370 -9.88 8.99 -18.60
C ASP A 370 -10.26 8.43 -17.22
N LEU A 371 -9.68 8.94 -16.15
CA LEU A 371 -9.95 8.52 -14.78
C LEU A 371 -11.16 9.22 -14.14
N ALA A 372 -11.67 10.29 -14.76
CA ALA A 372 -12.68 11.19 -14.20
C ALA A 372 -12.24 11.85 -12.88
N LEU A 373 -10.98 12.31 -12.85
CA LEU A 373 -10.38 13.11 -11.78
C LEU A 373 -10.06 14.52 -12.29
N THR A 374 -9.68 15.44 -11.39
CA THR A 374 -9.18 16.75 -11.82
C THR A 374 -7.71 16.66 -12.24
N GLU A 375 -7.27 17.55 -13.13
CA GLU A 375 -5.85 17.57 -13.53
C GLU A 375 -4.93 17.94 -12.37
N ALA A 376 -5.37 18.84 -11.49
CA ALA A 376 -4.64 19.22 -10.27
C ALA A 376 -4.39 17.99 -9.39
N GLU A 377 -5.45 17.25 -9.07
CA GLU A 377 -5.35 16.01 -8.28
C GLU A 377 -4.41 14.98 -8.92
N VAL A 378 -4.49 14.78 -10.25
CA VAL A 378 -3.58 13.86 -10.95
C VAL A 378 -2.12 14.29 -10.80
N ARG A 379 -1.85 15.59 -10.89
CA ARG A 379 -0.50 16.16 -10.76
C ARG A 379 0.00 16.11 -9.31
N ASP A 380 -0.87 16.34 -8.34
CA ASP A 380 -0.54 16.28 -6.91
C ASP A 380 -0.13 14.86 -6.50
N HIS A 381 -0.87 13.85 -6.95
CA HIS A 381 -0.49 12.45 -6.82
C HIS A 381 0.86 12.17 -7.50
N ALA A 382 1.07 12.69 -8.71
CA ALA A 382 2.34 12.51 -9.43
C ALA A 382 3.52 13.14 -8.70
N GLN A 383 3.36 14.36 -8.18
CA GLN A 383 4.37 15.05 -7.39
C GLN A 383 4.70 14.27 -6.11
N SER A 384 3.68 13.87 -5.35
CA SER A 384 3.85 13.12 -4.10
C SER A 384 4.66 11.82 -4.31
N LEU A 385 4.38 11.10 -5.39
CA LEU A 385 5.10 9.86 -5.72
C LEU A 385 6.51 10.10 -6.24
N LEU A 386 6.74 11.19 -6.97
CA LEU A 386 8.08 11.59 -7.40
C LEU A 386 8.95 11.95 -6.20
N GLU A 387 8.40 12.63 -5.20
CA GLU A 387 9.08 12.99 -3.96
C GLU A 387 9.37 11.76 -3.10
N ALA A 388 8.43 10.83 -2.98
CA ALA A 388 8.57 9.64 -2.14
C ALA A 388 9.45 8.54 -2.75
N ALA A 389 9.49 8.39 -4.08
CA ALA A 389 10.12 7.24 -4.73
C ALA A 389 11.62 7.06 -4.39
N PRO A 390 12.49 8.09 -4.42
CA PRO A 390 13.91 7.91 -4.12
C PRO A 390 14.16 7.35 -2.71
N ASP A 391 13.50 7.93 -1.71
CA ASP A 391 13.66 7.51 -0.31
C ASP A 391 13.03 6.13 -0.06
N ALA A 392 11.93 5.83 -0.73
CA ALA A 392 11.31 4.51 -0.66
C ALA A 392 12.19 3.40 -1.23
N PHE A 393 12.84 3.65 -2.38
CA PHE A 393 13.80 2.70 -2.96
C PHE A 393 15.08 2.58 -2.11
N SER A 394 15.60 3.70 -1.61
CA SER A 394 16.75 3.72 -0.70
C SER A 394 16.47 2.92 0.58
N SER A 395 15.29 3.09 1.16
CA SER A 395 14.86 2.36 2.36
C SER A 395 14.69 0.86 2.08
N ALA A 396 14.05 0.48 0.97
CA ALA A 396 13.94 -0.92 0.55
C ALA A 396 15.31 -1.56 0.31
N ALA A 397 16.24 -0.83 -0.31
CA ALA A 397 17.62 -1.29 -0.53
C ALA A 397 18.44 -1.39 0.77
N ALA A 398 18.06 -0.65 1.81
CA ALA A 398 18.73 -0.63 3.11
C ALA A 398 18.29 -1.76 4.06
N GLU A 399 17.19 -2.47 3.76
CA GLU A 399 16.72 -3.61 4.55
C GLU A 399 17.83 -4.65 4.74
N ALA A 400 17.97 -5.17 5.96
CA ALA A 400 19.05 -6.09 6.32
C ALA A 400 19.04 -7.35 5.43
N GLU A 401 17.85 -7.90 5.17
CA GLU A 401 17.66 -9.06 4.29
C GLU A 401 18.16 -8.80 2.87
N VAL A 402 17.90 -7.61 2.33
CA VAL A 402 18.37 -7.20 1.00
C VAL A 402 19.89 -7.01 0.98
N ARG A 403 20.47 -6.36 2.00
CA ARG A 403 21.93 -6.16 2.09
C ARG A 403 22.70 -7.48 2.18
N MET A 404 22.15 -8.48 2.89
CA MET A 404 22.75 -9.80 3.02
C MET A 404 22.89 -10.55 1.68
N LEU A 405 22.12 -10.18 0.65
CA LEU A 405 22.24 -10.78 -0.68
C LEU A 405 23.51 -10.37 -1.43
N ASN A 406 24.21 -9.31 -0.99
CA ASN A 406 25.44 -8.79 -1.60
C ASN A 406 25.33 -8.49 -3.11
N SER A 407 24.13 -8.17 -3.59
CA SER A 407 23.89 -7.75 -4.97
C SER A 407 24.19 -6.25 -5.15
N ARG A 408 24.64 -5.86 -6.35
CA ARG A 408 24.76 -4.44 -6.75
C ARG A 408 23.45 -3.84 -7.23
N LEU A 409 22.43 -4.66 -7.50
CA LEU A 409 21.15 -4.23 -8.04
C LEU A 409 20.42 -3.22 -7.13
N PRO A 410 20.33 -3.38 -5.80
CA PRO A 410 19.59 -2.44 -4.95
C PRO A 410 20.11 -1.01 -5.05
N ALA A 411 21.43 -0.82 -4.95
CA ALA A 411 22.04 0.49 -5.11
C ALA A 411 21.83 1.04 -6.53
N ARG A 412 22.12 0.22 -7.56
CA ARG A 412 21.95 0.61 -8.96
C ARG A 412 20.52 1.03 -9.28
N LEU A 413 19.53 0.26 -8.84
CA LEU A 413 18.12 0.54 -9.09
C LEU A 413 17.68 1.82 -8.37
N SER A 414 18.12 2.03 -7.12
CA SER A 414 17.83 3.26 -6.36
C SER A 414 18.37 4.49 -7.07
N ASP A 415 19.63 4.46 -7.53
CA ASP A 415 20.25 5.55 -8.29
C ASP A 415 19.52 5.83 -9.61
N LEU A 416 19.16 4.76 -10.34
CA LEU A 416 18.43 4.89 -11.60
C LEU A 416 17.03 5.48 -11.41
N VAL A 417 16.32 5.08 -10.35
CA VAL A 417 15.02 5.65 -10.01
C VAL A 417 15.17 7.12 -9.62
N ALA A 418 16.16 7.47 -8.80
CA ALA A 418 16.43 8.86 -8.42
C ALA A 418 16.73 9.74 -9.64
N ALA A 419 17.56 9.27 -10.57
CA ALA A 419 17.82 9.96 -11.83
C ALA A 419 16.54 10.09 -12.69
N ARG A 420 15.74 9.03 -12.74
CA ARG A 420 14.50 8.99 -13.52
C ARG A 420 13.44 9.94 -12.96
N VAL A 421 13.35 10.09 -11.64
CA VAL A 421 12.46 11.06 -10.95
C VAL A 421 12.75 12.49 -11.42
N LEU A 422 14.02 12.88 -11.60
CA LEU A 422 14.38 14.21 -12.10
C LEU A 422 13.84 14.46 -13.52
N ASP A 423 13.89 13.46 -14.39
CA ASP A 423 13.36 13.56 -15.75
C ASP A 423 11.83 13.57 -15.79
N CYS A 424 11.20 12.77 -14.92
CA CYS A 424 9.75 12.81 -14.74
C CYS A 424 9.28 14.17 -14.20
N GLY A 425 10.02 14.77 -13.24
CA GLY A 425 9.71 16.11 -12.71
C GLY A 425 9.71 17.19 -13.80
N LYS A 426 10.66 17.16 -14.73
CA LYS A 426 10.66 18.06 -15.91
C LYS A 426 9.40 17.89 -16.77
N LEU A 427 8.91 16.66 -16.93
CA LEU A 427 7.70 16.36 -17.69
C LEU A 427 6.42 16.76 -16.94
N LEU A 428 6.44 16.72 -15.61
CA LEU A 428 5.36 17.22 -14.77
C LEU A 428 5.20 18.73 -14.92
N LEU A 429 6.31 19.48 -14.90
CA LEU A 429 6.32 20.95 -15.02
C LEU A 429 6.02 21.46 -16.46
N GLY A 430 6.15 20.61 -17.49
CA GLY A 430 5.80 20.92 -18.89
C GLY A 430 6.96 21.39 -19.78
N ARG A 431 6.89 21.12 -21.10
CA ARG A 431 7.91 21.51 -22.11
C ARG A 431 7.50 22.76 -22.91
N ALA A 432 7.77 23.94 -22.37
CA ALA A 432 8.05 25.23 -23.05
C ALA A 432 8.43 26.21 -21.92
N ALA A 433 9.55 26.95 -21.89
CA ALA A 433 10.68 27.18 -22.78
C ALA A 433 11.87 27.68 -21.90
N PRO A 434 12.81 28.50 -22.44
CA PRO A 434 14.22 28.23 -22.65
C PRO A 434 15.11 28.30 -21.38
N THR A 435 16.36 27.87 -21.57
CA THR A 435 17.52 28.22 -20.74
C THR A 435 17.43 29.63 -20.17
N THR A 436 17.09 29.72 -18.89
CA THR A 436 17.48 30.84 -18.05
C THR A 436 17.86 30.23 -16.73
N SER A 437 19.14 30.36 -16.43
CA SER A 437 19.80 30.14 -15.14
C SER A 437 18.89 29.68 -13.99
N ILE A 438 19.20 28.49 -13.49
CA ILE A 438 19.28 28.28 -12.05
C ILE A 438 19.96 29.51 -11.46
N ASN A 439 19.20 30.36 -10.76
CA ASN A 439 19.69 31.20 -9.68
C ASN A 439 18.55 31.93 -8.97
N ALA A 440 18.49 31.68 -7.67
CA ALA A 440 18.15 32.63 -6.61
C ALA A 440 16.76 33.27 -6.70
N LEU A 441 15.75 32.48 -6.33
CA LEU A 441 14.64 32.83 -5.46
C LEU A 441 13.88 31.50 -5.32
N GLY A 442 13.99 30.85 -4.16
CA GLY A 442 13.11 29.73 -3.82
C GLY A 442 11.66 30.14 -4.08
N ASP A 443 10.78 29.18 -4.32
CA ASP A 443 9.33 29.36 -4.57
C ASP A 443 8.57 30.19 -3.51
N GLY A 444 9.26 30.73 -2.50
CA GLY A 444 8.74 31.61 -1.48
C GLY A 444 7.94 30.88 -0.41
N LYS A 445 8.03 29.55 -0.39
CA LYS A 445 7.24 28.67 0.46
C LYS A 445 8.08 28.04 1.56
N VAL A 446 7.38 27.52 2.56
CA VAL A 446 8.03 26.83 3.66
C VAL A 446 8.64 25.53 3.13
N PRO A 447 9.94 25.27 3.34
CA PRO A 447 10.62 24.11 2.76
C PRO A 447 10.02 22.79 3.29
N ARG A 448 9.95 21.78 2.41
CA ARG A 448 9.30 20.49 2.66
C ARG A 448 10.26 19.33 2.90
N SER A 449 11.56 19.55 2.77
CA SER A 449 12.59 18.54 2.94
C SER A 449 13.84 19.12 3.58
N ARG A 450 14.65 18.25 4.19
CA ARG A 450 15.96 18.61 4.76
C ARG A 450 16.86 19.31 3.75
N LYS A 451 16.86 18.83 2.50
CA LYS A 451 17.62 19.46 1.41
C LYS A 451 17.12 20.86 1.07
N ALA A 452 15.81 21.09 1.12
CA ALA A 452 15.23 22.42 0.91
C ALA A 452 15.55 23.37 2.08
N ILE A 453 15.60 22.87 3.32
CA ILE A 453 16.06 23.62 4.49
C ILE A 453 17.54 24.00 4.35
N GLU A 454 18.40 23.06 3.94
CA GLU A 454 19.82 23.33 3.68
C GLU A 454 20.02 24.37 2.57
N ALA A 455 19.26 24.25 1.47
CA ALA A 455 19.29 25.22 0.37
C ALA A 455 18.82 26.61 0.82
N LEU A 456 17.71 26.71 1.54
CA LEU A 456 17.18 27.97 2.05
C LEU A 456 18.16 28.64 3.03
N THR A 457 18.79 27.86 3.90
CA THR A 457 19.79 28.33 4.88
C THR A 457 21.04 28.89 4.19
N ALA A 458 21.43 28.30 3.06
CA ALA A 458 22.56 28.74 2.26
C ALA A 458 22.24 29.98 1.41
N GLU A 459 21.06 30.02 0.79
CA GLU A 459 20.66 31.08 -0.15
C GLU A 459 20.11 32.33 0.55
N ARG A 460 19.43 32.17 1.69
CA ARG A 460 18.86 33.25 2.53
C ARG A 460 18.05 34.27 1.73
N THR A 461 17.12 33.80 0.90
CA THR A 461 16.30 34.67 0.01
C THR A 461 14.90 34.91 0.56
N GLY A 462 14.38 36.14 0.37
CA GLY A 462 13.01 36.49 0.75
C GLY A 462 12.79 36.47 2.28
N LEU A 463 11.71 35.83 2.73
CA LEU A 463 11.35 35.64 4.15
C LEU A 463 12.12 34.46 4.79
N TRP A 464 13.39 34.29 4.44
CA TRP A 464 14.12 33.05 4.73
C TRP A 464 14.14 32.69 6.21
N GLU A 465 14.17 33.66 7.14
CA GLU A 465 14.13 33.41 8.58
C GLU A 465 12.84 32.68 8.99
N TYR A 466 11.70 33.20 8.54
CA TYR A 466 10.37 32.66 8.86
C TYR A 466 10.09 31.36 8.11
N LEU A 467 10.49 31.29 6.84
CA LEU A 467 10.39 30.06 6.05
C LEU A 467 11.25 28.94 6.66
N LEU A 468 12.46 29.26 7.12
CA LEU A 468 13.34 28.33 7.82
C LEU A 468 12.67 27.84 9.11
N TYR A 469 12.16 28.74 9.94
CA TYR A 469 11.48 28.38 11.18
C TYR A 469 10.27 27.46 10.95
N GLY A 470 9.38 27.81 10.01
CA GLY A 470 8.23 26.97 9.67
C GLY A 470 8.63 25.60 9.11
N GLY A 471 9.73 25.55 8.35
CA GLY A 471 10.26 24.30 7.79
C GLY A 471 10.83 23.38 8.85
N LEU A 472 11.60 23.95 9.79
CA LEU A 472 12.17 23.24 10.93
C LEU A 472 11.10 22.71 11.87
N LEU A 473 10.09 23.52 12.22
CA LEU A 473 8.97 23.09 13.06
C LEU A 473 8.25 21.91 12.41
N ARG A 474 7.90 22.02 11.13
CA ARG A 474 7.23 20.94 10.41
C ARG A 474 8.07 19.66 10.38
N GLN A 475 9.33 19.75 9.96
CA GLN A 475 10.21 18.58 9.86
C GLN A 475 10.34 17.86 11.22
N LYS A 476 10.58 18.62 12.29
CA LYS A 476 10.77 18.06 13.63
C LYS A 476 9.47 17.52 14.23
N MET A 477 8.31 18.10 13.91
CA MET A 477 7.02 17.52 14.29
C MET A 477 6.70 16.24 13.50
N ASP A 478 7.07 16.17 12.21
CA ASP A 478 6.95 14.96 11.40
C ASP A 478 7.82 13.82 11.98
N GLU A 479 8.99 14.14 12.54
CA GLU A 479 9.86 13.17 13.26
C GLU A 479 9.18 12.60 14.52
N LEU A 480 8.30 13.36 15.18
CA LEU A 480 7.51 12.93 16.34
C LEU A 480 6.16 12.28 15.96
N GLU A 481 5.83 12.15 14.68
CA GLU A 481 4.54 11.62 14.23
C GLU A 481 4.23 10.20 14.73
N PRO A 482 5.19 9.24 14.84
CA PRO A 482 4.94 7.97 15.51
C PRO A 482 4.51 8.12 16.98
N LYS A 483 5.16 9.02 17.73
CA LYS A 483 4.83 9.31 19.14
C LYS A 483 3.46 9.96 19.27
N TYR A 484 3.15 10.90 18.37
CA TYR A 484 1.84 11.51 18.30
C TYR A 484 0.73 10.50 17.97
N ARG A 485 0.97 9.53 17.08
CA ARG A 485 -0.01 8.46 16.79
C ARG A 485 -0.30 7.61 18.01
N ASP A 486 0.73 7.26 18.79
CA ASP A 486 0.54 6.57 20.08
C ASP A 486 -0.31 7.42 21.03
N PHE A 487 0.04 8.71 21.17
CA PHE A 487 -0.73 9.67 21.95
C PHE A 487 -2.21 9.77 21.50
N ALA A 488 -2.48 9.89 20.19
CA ALA A 488 -3.80 10.05 19.61
C ALA A 488 -4.68 8.80 19.71
N MET A 489 -4.06 7.61 19.79
CA MET A 489 -4.75 6.35 20.10
C MET A 489 -5.04 6.18 21.60
N GLY A 490 -4.61 7.13 22.44
CA GLY A 490 -4.66 6.99 23.90
C GLY A 490 -3.69 5.92 24.42
N TYR A 491 -2.71 5.50 23.62
CA TYR A 491 -1.73 4.50 24.02
C TYR A 491 -0.72 5.14 24.97
N ALA A 492 -0.62 4.58 26.17
CA ALA A 492 0.43 4.90 27.13
C ALA A 492 0.98 3.61 27.71
N ARG A 493 2.31 3.51 27.81
CA ARG A 493 2.92 2.44 28.59
C ARG A 493 2.58 2.64 30.06
N ARG A 494 2.22 1.57 30.76
CA ARG A 494 2.02 1.64 32.22
C ARG A 494 3.32 2.12 32.86
N THR A 495 3.23 3.20 33.65
CA THR A 495 4.38 3.75 34.38
C THR A 495 4.76 2.86 35.56
N GLY A 496 3.85 1.99 36.00
CA GLY A 496 4.00 1.22 37.24
C GLY A 496 3.71 2.05 38.50
N ARG A 497 3.41 3.35 38.34
CA ARG A 497 3.03 4.25 39.43
C ARG A 497 1.59 3.95 39.86
N HIS A 498 1.41 3.75 41.17
CA HIS A 498 0.11 3.60 41.79
C HIS A 498 -0.08 4.73 42.81
N VAL A 499 -1.21 5.43 42.72
CA VAL A 499 -1.57 6.51 43.63
C VAL A 499 -2.67 6.02 44.58
N PRO A 500 -2.37 5.86 45.88
CA PRO A 500 -3.37 5.57 46.90
C PRO A 500 -4.44 6.65 46.95
N ARG A 501 -5.64 6.29 47.42
CA ARG A 501 -6.78 7.20 47.52
C ARG A 501 -6.47 8.48 48.31
N ASP A 502 -5.78 8.33 49.43
CA ASP A 502 -5.44 9.44 50.34
C ASP A 502 -4.45 10.45 49.70
N ASP A 503 -3.65 10.00 48.73
CA ASP A 503 -2.63 10.80 48.05
C ASP A 503 -3.16 11.44 46.75
N LEU A 504 -4.39 11.11 46.32
CA LEU A 504 -4.99 11.62 45.08
C LEU A 504 -5.03 13.15 45.00
N PRO A 505 -5.45 13.91 46.03
CA PRO A 505 -5.54 15.36 45.94
C PRO A 505 -4.17 16.03 45.74
N GLU A 506 -3.16 15.55 46.48
CA GLU A 506 -1.79 16.05 46.37
C GLU A 506 -1.20 15.75 44.99
N TYR A 507 -1.43 14.55 44.47
CA TYR A 507 -1.01 14.18 43.12
C TYR A 507 -1.66 15.06 42.06
N VAL A 508 -2.98 15.25 42.12
CA VAL A 508 -3.73 16.06 41.13
C VAL A 508 -3.20 17.50 41.15
N GLN A 509 -2.99 18.08 42.33
CA GLN A 509 -2.37 19.40 42.46
C GLN A 509 -0.96 19.44 41.89
N GLN A 510 -0.14 18.42 42.13
CA GLN A 510 1.20 18.32 41.57
C GLN A 510 1.16 18.22 40.04
N ALA A 511 0.27 17.41 39.48
CA ALA A 511 0.10 17.25 38.03
C ALA A 511 -0.35 18.54 37.35
N ILE A 512 -1.26 19.29 37.98
CA ILE A 512 -1.65 20.64 37.52
C ILE A 512 -0.47 21.61 37.67
N GLY A 513 0.30 21.54 38.76
CA GLY A 513 1.50 22.37 38.93
C GLY A 513 2.56 22.12 37.85
N SER A 514 2.72 20.87 37.40
CA SER A 514 3.67 20.50 36.34
C SER A 514 3.36 21.18 35.01
N ILE A 515 2.08 21.39 34.67
CA ILE A 515 1.72 22.08 33.42
C ILE A 515 2.20 23.53 33.42
N GLN A 516 2.22 24.20 34.59
CA GLN A 516 2.65 25.58 34.68
C GLN A 516 4.13 25.70 34.30
N GLY A 517 4.97 24.76 34.73
CA GLY A 517 6.37 24.71 34.33
C GLY A 517 6.57 24.50 32.82
N ILE A 518 5.74 23.66 32.20
CA ILE A 518 5.76 23.45 30.74
C ILE A 518 5.32 24.73 30.02
N VAL A 519 4.26 25.38 30.49
CA VAL A 519 3.74 26.65 29.93
C VAL A 519 4.74 27.80 30.11
N ASP A 520 5.43 27.89 31.25
CA ASP A 520 6.45 28.90 31.48
C ASP A 520 7.63 28.74 30.51
N ASN A 521 8.07 27.51 30.27
CA ASN A 521 9.07 27.19 29.24
C ASN A 521 8.56 27.55 27.83
N PHE A 522 7.28 27.33 27.57
CA PHE A 522 6.67 27.68 26.29
C PHE A 522 6.63 29.19 26.06
N ASN A 523 6.27 29.97 27.08
CA ASN A 523 6.22 31.43 27.02
C ASN A 523 7.59 32.04 26.70
N LEU A 524 8.69 31.43 27.15
CA LEU A 524 10.04 31.85 26.77
C LEU A 524 10.31 31.73 25.27
N VAL A 525 9.73 30.73 24.60
CA VAL A 525 9.86 30.58 23.15
C VAL A 525 9.21 31.75 22.43
N PHE A 526 8.12 32.31 22.97
CA PHE A 526 7.36 33.42 22.38
C PHE A 526 7.71 34.79 22.95
N ASP A 527 8.72 34.89 23.84
CA ASP A 527 9.16 36.17 24.37
C ASP A 527 9.64 37.09 23.23
N PRO A 528 9.12 38.33 23.11
CA PRO A 528 9.46 39.22 22.02
C PRO A 528 10.97 39.50 21.88
N ASN A 529 11.72 39.55 22.99
CA ASN A 529 13.16 39.78 22.95
C ASN A 529 13.89 38.52 22.45
N VAL A 530 13.44 37.34 22.87
CA VAL A 530 14.01 36.06 22.39
C VAL A 530 13.74 35.88 20.90
N GLN A 531 12.54 36.20 20.44
CA GLN A 531 12.16 36.20 19.03
C GLN A 531 13.02 37.19 18.23
N GLU A 532 13.15 38.43 18.69
CA GLU A 532 14.00 39.44 18.03
C GLU A 532 15.47 39.01 17.96
N LEU A 533 16.00 38.34 19.00
CA LEU A 533 17.36 37.81 19.00
C LEU A 533 17.59 36.72 17.96
N ALA A 534 16.55 36.01 17.52
CA ALA A 534 16.64 34.95 16.52
C ALA A 534 16.27 35.43 15.11
N PHE A 535 15.15 36.14 14.96
CA PHE A 535 14.66 36.60 13.67
C PHE A 535 15.27 37.93 13.22
N GLY A 536 15.95 38.65 14.12
CA GLY A 536 16.48 39.98 13.87
C GLY A 536 15.44 41.08 14.02
N LYS A 537 15.91 42.32 14.23
CA LYS A 537 15.05 43.50 14.13
C LYS A 537 14.59 43.71 12.69
N PRO A 538 13.49 44.44 12.44
CA PRO A 538 13.10 44.81 11.08
C PRO A 538 14.25 45.46 10.30
N GLY A 539 14.71 44.79 9.24
CA GLY A 539 15.82 45.24 8.39
C GLY A 539 17.21 44.72 8.80
N GLU A 540 17.32 43.98 9.90
CA GLU A 540 18.52 43.26 10.32
C GLU A 540 18.33 41.75 10.06
N PRO A 541 19.35 41.03 9.58
CA PRO A 541 19.23 39.60 9.32
C PRO A 541 19.09 38.79 10.61
N GLY A 542 18.28 37.73 10.57
CA GLY A 542 18.20 36.76 11.65
C GLY A 542 19.44 35.86 11.77
N ASP A 543 19.48 35.09 12.86
CA ASP A 543 20.54 34.13 13.20
C ASP A 543 20.02 32.69 13.04
N VAL A 544 20.66 31.94 12.14
CA VAL A 544 20.27 30.55 11.80
C VAL A 544 20.30 29.63 13.03
N ASP A 545 21.35 29.71 13.84
CA ASP A 545 21.53 28.80 14.97
C ASP A 545 20.49 29.09 16.05
N ARG A 546 20.13 30.36 16.23
CA ARG A 546 19.07 30.77 17.16
C ARG A 546 17.67 30.40 16.66
N ILE A 547 17.41 30.51 15.36
CA ILE A 547 16.15 30.05 14.75
C ILE A 547 16.00 28.53 14.92
N LEU A 548 17.08 27.78 14.67
CA LEU A 548 17.12 26.34 14.91
C LEU A 548 16.85 26.01 16.38
N HIS A 549 17.53 26.71 17.29
CA HIS A 549 17.34 26.52 18.73
C HIS A 549 15.90 26.80 19.16
N LEU A 550 15.28 27.89 18.68
CA LEU A 550 13.88 28.21 18.95
C LEU A 550 12.93 27.11 18.46
N ALA A 551 13.16 26.60 17.25
CA ALA A 551 12.34 25.50 16.71
C ALA A 551 12.49 24.23 17.57
N GLU A 552 13.70 23.93 18.04
CA GLU A 552 13.95 22.82 18.95
C GLU A 552 13.29 22.99 20.32
N ARG A 553 13.29 24.21 20.89
CA ARG A 553 12.61 24.47 22.16
C ARG A 553 11.09 24.36 22.02
N PHE A 554 10.51 24.86 20.93
CA PHE A 554 9.08 24.68 20.64
C PHE A 554 8.72 23.19 20.57
N VAL A 555 9.47 22.40 19.78
CA VAL A 555 9.18 20.97 19.59
C VAL A 555 9.43 20.17 20.87
N SER A 556 10.42 20.55 21.69
CA SER A 556 10.62 19.96 23.01
C SER A 556 9.40 20.17 23.91
N VAL A 557 8.80 21.36 23.92
CA VAL A 557 7.59 21.62 24.73
C VAL A 557 6.39 20.84 24.19
N TYR A 558 6.24 20.76 22.87
CA TYR A 558 5.23 19.90 22.25
C TYR A 558 5.39 18.43 22.67
N GLU A 559 6.63 17.95 22.74
CA GLU A 559 6.96 16.62 23.24
C GLU A 559 6.65 16.45 24.73
N ASP A 560 6.98 17.44 25.56
CA ASP A 560 6.72 17.44 27.01
C ASP A 560 5.21 17.33 27.31
N PHE A 561 4.35 18.01 26.53
CA PHE A 561 2.90 17.87 26.66
C PHE A 561 2.42 16.45 26.35
N MET A 562 2.97 15.80 25.31
CA MET A 562 2.63 14.41 24.99
C MET A 562 3.10 13.44 26.08
N ASP A 563 4.30 13.65 26.62
CA ASP A 563 4.84 12.82 27.69
C ASP A 563 4.05 12.97 28.99
N TRP A 564 3.67 14.19 29.34
CA TRP A 564 2.82 14.46 30.49
C TRP A 564 1.44 13.79 30.34
N ALA A 565 0.79 13.88 29.18
CA ALA A 565 -0.46 13.18 28.91
C ALA A 565 -0.30 11.64 28.98
N ALA A 566 0.83 11.11 28.49
CA ALA A 566 1.14 9.68 28.58
C ALA A 566 1.40 9.23 30.02
N GLU A 567 2.09 10.03 30.84
CA GLU A 567 2.30 9.76 32.27
C GLU A 567 0.97 9.68 33.03
N LEU A 568 0.06 10.63 32.77
CA LEU A 568 -1.27 10.65 33.36
C LEU A 568 -2.07 9.39 32.99
N ARG A 569 -2.05 8.98 31.72
CA ARG A 569 -2.73 7.75 31.25
C ARG A 569 -2.09 6.46 31.79
N GLY A 570 -0.78 6.47 32.01
CA GLY A 570 -0.03 5.30 32.46
C GLY A 570 -0.07 5.08 33.97
N THR A 571 -0.56 6.05 34.75
CA THR A 571 -0.65 6.01 36.22
C THR A 571 -1.95 5.34 36.66
N SER A 572 -1.86 4.46 37.67
CA SER A 572 -3.01 3.76 38.25
C SER A 572 -3.41 4.37 39.58
N ALA A 573 -4.69 4.23 39.96
CA ALA A 573 -5.22 4.75 41.22
C ALA A 573 -6.16 3.74 41.89
N SER A 574 -6.34 3.90 43.20
CA SER A 574 -7.33 3.14 43.98
C SER A 574 -8.76 3.62 43.72
N GLY A 575 -9.73 2.69 43.73
CA GLY A 575 -11.16 2.99 43.60
C GLY A 575 -11.51 3.75 42.31
N ASP A 576 -12.43 4.72 42.43
CA ASP A 576 -12.87 5.59 41.34
C ASP A 576 -11.83 6.64 40.90
N GLY A 577 -10.64 6.67 41.54
CA GLY A 577 -9.54 7.57 41.16
C GLY A 577 -9.08 7.39 39.71
N ALA A 578 -9.28 6.22 39.11
CA ALA A 578 -8.98 5.97 37.70
C ALA A 578 -9.74 6.90 36.73
N GLU A 579 -10.96 7.32 37.08
CA GLU A 579 -11.73 8.28 36.26
C GLU A 579 -11.16 9.69 36.36
N VAL A 580 -10.66 10.09 37.54
CA VAL A 580 -9.95 11.38 37.72
C VAL A 580 -8.72 11.47 36.81
N PHE A 581 -7.96 10.38 36.70
CA PHE A 581 -6.79 10.30 35.79
C PHE A 581 -7.18 10.37 34.31
N LYS A 582 -8.32 9.79 33.92
CA LYS A 582 -8.82 9.92 32.54
C LYS A 582 -9.22 11.35 32.21
N LEU A 583 -9.87 12.05 33.13
CA LEU A 583 -10.23 13.46 32.94
C LEU A 583 -8.98 14.35 32.88
N LEU A 584 -8.01 14.13 33.77
CA LEU A 584 -6.70 14.80 33.70
C LEU A 584 -5.97 14.55 32.38
N ALA A 585 -5.98 13.31 31.88
CA ALA A 585 -5.36 12.97 30.60
C ALA A 585 -6.05 13.67 29.42
N ARG A 586 -7.39 13.70 29.39
CA ARG A 586 -8.16 14.44 28.37
C ARG A 586 -7.90 15.94 28.42
N TRP A 587 -7.75 16.49 29.63
CA TRP A 587 -7.35 17.87 29.83
C TRP A 587 -5.94 18.14 29.27
N ALA A 588 -5.02 17.19 29.49
CA ALA A 588 -3.65 17.25 28.98
C ALA A 588 -3.53 17.07 27.44
N GLU A 589 -4.57 16.60 26.76
CA GLU A 589 -4.56 16.44 25.30
C GLU A 589 -4.68 17.77 24.56
N GLN A 590 -5.34 18.77 25.15
CA GLN A 590 -5.66 20.03 24.45
C GLN A 590 -4.43 20.84 24.04
N PRO A 591 -3.41 21.04 24.89
CA PRO A 591 -2.19 21.75 24.48
C PRO A 591 -1.47 21.13 23.28
N VAL A 592 -1.48 19.79 23.18
CA VAL A 592 -0.85 19.06 22.05
C VAL A 592 -1.52 19.42 20.73
N GLU A 593 -2.86 19.46 20.71
CA GLU A 593 -3.64 19.84 19.52
C GLU A 593 -3.47 21.32 19.17
N GLU A 594 -3.40 22.20 20.16
CA GLU A 594 -3.16 23.64 19.93
C GLU A 594 -1.77 23.89 19.30
N CYS A 595 -0.73 23.17 19.75
CA CYS A 595 0.59 23.21 19.11
C CYS A 595 0.54 22.77 17.63
N ARG A 596 -0.15 21.67 17.31
CA ARG A 596 -0.30 21.20 15.92
C ARG A 596 -1.08 22.20 15.06
N ARG A 597 -2.17 22.75 15.60
CA ARG A 597 -2.97 23.77 14.92
C ARG A 597 -2.12 24.99 14.58
N PHE A 598 -1.39 25.51 15.57
CA PHE A 598 -0.49 26.65 15.38
C PHE A 598 0.52 26.42 14.25
N VAL A 599 1.22 25.28 14.24
CA VAL A 599 2.23 25.01 13.19
C VAL A 599 1.57 24.89 11.81
N ASN A 600 0.41 24.26 11.70
CA ASN A 600 -0.32 24.17 10.44
C ASN A 600 -0.78 25.55 9.93
N GLU A 601 -1.30 26.40 10.81
CA GLU A 601 -1.72 27.77 10.49
C GLU A 601 -0.53 28.63 10.07
N LEU A 602 0.57 28.59 10.83
CA LEU A 602 1.81 29.30 10.52
C LEU A 602 2.36 28.89 9.15
N VAL A 603 2.44 27.59 8.87
CA VAL A 603 2.93 27.08 7.58
C VAL A 603 2.03 27.53 6.43
N THR A 604 0.71 27.50 6.63
CA THR A 604 -0.26 27.96 5.63
C THR A 604 -0.12 29.45 5.35
N GLU A 605 0.04 30.27 6.40
CA GLU A 605 0.24 31.70 6.26
C GLU A 605 1.54 32.01 5.49
N LEU A 606 2.65 31.37 5.88
CA LEU A 606 3.97 31.57 5.29
C LEU A 606 4.06 31.11 3.83
N ASP A 607 3.37 30.03 3.46
CA ASP A 607 3.31 29.57 2.06
C ASP A 607 2.71 30.59 1.09
N THR A 608 1.92 31.53 1.59
CA THR A 608 1.32 32.62 0.80
C THR A 608 2.02 33.96 1.00
N ALA A 609 2.91 34.07 1.99
CA ALA A 609 3.48 35.34 2.44
C ALA A 609 4.36 36.00 1.37
N THR A 610 5.22 35.23 0.70
CA THR A 610 6.11 35.77 -0.34
C THR A 610 5.34 36.36 -1.52
N GLU A 611 4.26 35.71 -1.96
CA GLU A 611 3.41 36.21 -3.05
C GLU A 611 2.64 37.48 -2.64
N ARG A 612 2.17 37.55 -1.41
CA ARG A 612 1.46 38.72 -0.86
C ARG A 612 2.39 39.94 -0.75
N ILE A 613 3.61 39.74 -0.26
CA ILE A 613 4.64 40.79 -0.22
C ILE A 613 5.02 41.24 -1.63
N ALA A 614 5.14 40.32 -2.59
CA ALA A 614 5.42 40.66 -3.99
C ALA A 614 4.30 41.53 -4.62
N ARG A 615 3.07 41.47 -4.10
CA ARG A 615 1.94 42.33 -4.49
C ARG A 615 1.91 43.67 -3.76
N GLY A 616 2.87 43.94 -2.88
CA GLY A 616 2.98 45.16 -2.09
C GLY A 616 2.16 45.16 -0.80
N GLU A 617 1.65 44.01 -0.36
CA GLU A 617 0.96 43.89 0.93
C GLU A 617 1.97 44.06 2.09
N LYS A 618 1.58 44.81 3.13
CA LYS A 618 2.28 44.79 4.41
C LYS A 618 1.80 43.59 5.22
N LEU A 619 2.72 42.71 5.57
CA LEU A 619 2.44 41.54 6.40
C LEU A 619 2.88 41.82 7.84
N ASN A 620 1.97 41.65 8.80
CA ASN A 620 2.29 41.66 10.22
C ASN A 620 2.11 40.24 10.76
N LEU A 621 3.20 39.49 10.87
CA LEU A 621 3.19 38.14 11.44
C LEU A 621 3.12 38.26 12.96
N THR A 622 2.03 37.81 13.57
CA THR A 622 1.90 37.71 15.02
C THR A 622 1.79 36.24 15.39
N MET A 623 2.81 35.72 16.08
CA MET A 623 2.91 34.31 16.43
C MET A 623 2.33 34.10 17.82
N THR A 624 1.07 33.67 17.89
CA THR A 624 0.36 33.45 19.15
C THR A 624 -0.14 32.01 19.20
N VAL A 625 0.24 31.28 20.25
CA VAL A 625 -0.39 29.99 20.60
C VAL A 625 -1.34 30.25 21.76
N THR A 626 -2.62 29.93 21.57
CA THR A 626 -3.61 30.06 22.65
C THR A 626 -3.87 28.67 23.22
N LEU A 627 -3.32 28.40 24.41
CA LEU A 627 -3.63 27.17 25.14
C LEU A 627 -4.98 27.35 25.83
N GLN A 628 -6.05 26.96 25.15
CA GLN A 628 -7.39 26.95 25.75
C GLN A 628 -7.59 25.67 26.55
N LEU A 629 -8.04 25.83 27.79
CA LEU A 629 -8.36 24.74 28.68
C LEU A 629 -9.88 24.70 28.85
N ASP A 630 -10.48 23.54 28.60
CA ASP A 630 -11.93 23.36 28.71
C ASP A 630 -12.37 23.41 30.18
N GLU A 631 -13.07 24.49 30.54
CA GLU A 631 -13.60 24.71 31.88
C GLU A 631 -14.55 23.59 32.33
N ALA A 632 -15.30 22.96 31.41
CA ALA A 632 -16.20 21.87 31.75
C ALA A 632 -15.44 20.62 32.21
N ILE A 633 -14.29 20.32 31.60
CA ILE A 633 -13.42 19.20 32.02
C ILE A 633 -12.82 19.50 33.40
N SER A 634 -12.45 20.76 33.66
CA SER A 634 -11.96 21.20 34.97
C SER A 634 -13.04 21.03 36.05
N GLU A 635 -14.27 21.47 35.79
CA GLU A 635 -15.39 21.34 36.72
C GLU A 635 -15.73 19.86 37.01
N GLU A 636 -15.82 19.03 35.95
CA GLU A 636 -16.08 17.59 36.05
C GLU A 636 -14.99 16.89 36.88
N MET A 637 -13.73 17.25 36.69
CA MET A 637 -12.61 16.73 37.46
C MET A 637 -12.69 17.10 38.94
N HIS A 638 -13.04 18.35 39.28
CA HIS A 638 -13.19 18.80 40.67
C HIS A 638 -14.40 18.15 41.36
N GLU A 639 -15.48 17.88 40.64
CA GLU A 639 -16.62 17.12 41.15
C GLU A 639 -16.22 15.67 41.41
N LYS A 640 -15.58 15.01 40.44
CA LYS A 640 -15.20 13.60 40.59
C LYS A 640 -14.16 13.39 41.69
N LEU A 641 -13.21 14.31 41.84
CA LEU A 641 -12.25 14.28 42.95
C LEU A 641 -12.95 14.39 44.31
N ARG A 642 -14.01 15.22 44.44
CA ARG A 642 -14.80 15.29 45.68
C ARG A 642 -15.54 13.99 45.96
N GLU A 643 -16.20 13.40 44.96
CA GLU A 643 -16.88 12.10 45.11
C GLU A 643 -15.93 11.03 45.64
N VAL A 644 -14.77 10.89 44.99
CA VAL A 644 -13.73 9.92 45.35
C VAL A 644 -13.19 10.14 46.76
N LEU A 645 -13.27 11.32 47.34
CA LEU A 645 -12.83 11.58 48.72
C LEU A 645 -13.94 11.42 49.77
N THR A 646 -15.20 11.28 49.35
CA THR A 646 -16.38 11.22 50.23
C THR A 646 -17.05 9.84 50.36
N GLU A 647 -16.73 8.87 49.50
CA GLU A 647 -17.27 7.50 49.58
C GLU A 647 -16.57 6.67 50.69
N ASP A 648 -17.10 6.61 51.91
CA ASP A 648 -16.53 5.76 53.00
C ASP A 648 -16.39 4.27 52.63
#